data_AF-A0A1F8QJP5-F1
#
_entry.id   AF-A0A1F8QJP5-F1
#
_cell.length_a   1.000
_cell.length_b   1.000
_cell.length_c   1.000
_cell.angle_alpha   90.00
_cell.angle_beta   90.00
_cell.angle_gamma   90.00
#
_symmetry.space_group_name_H-M   'P 1'
#
loop_
_entity.id
_entity.type
_entity.pdbx_description
1 polymer ?
#
loop_
_entity_poly.entity_id
_entity_poly.type
_entity_poly.pdbx_seq_one_letter_code
_entity_poly.pdbx_strand_id
1 'polypeptide(L)'
;MTPSNVLVFCPTYKVDGGQLAMEPETLSKIHRLNFSEHFDVEIGTDNPYPPPDNRNVLHQYQKARQMALEGGYDALLTVEHDILVPPDALQMLWDTGAPVAYGIYLFRGYRNIANVYRLHDIERPNMVKYRKKLGRDIQDGVMKTNGAGMGCLLIRRAVLKRIEFRTTTEMTAPDFPFAQDCEALGIKQVAHFGVQCGHIIKERALYLDTRYAQGSKRPSTVNQRPWVKTMPILERLQIAIFNRRGKADGLKQALMASGHNVVSNGEDADALLIDHDMNQYSFRNTIDKYYREGKPVFLYPHGAAPILSWDGVWEPYEAVTANLVTAPGQAEVMRRYGYSRPINIIGWYYCEQRPFQTLRTKQSEQGMNILFGPIHPMKGGSWSYPEDEAINRRTFERLLKVRGAKITVRYIGDLAANGLWEAPGVSYTQVKPTNDTADIDQADVVISNGTLAYLAIARGRPTIMLNQLSGGRDLVKDKVMQVANLDKYADYMRYPFDVEDAADLSKVIEDAGQHEPQEWKRLFIGQQLQPAKFCSLLGKLIAEQQGQSTKPQPVPVHKAQPARRIEKGIYYLHRHQGKEAAYIHALGKVGYRLVQTVSARLRFALGDLDGSRFGNGEVIYREWLPRMYKIGIPVFMYPHAARPMVQWDGLLVPWPHTRCTFVIAPGHAEVMKRFGYQIRTEVIGWSMCGLRDFQPVQEMKNVLFGPIHPAPNGWLADCDIDINRRAFARLMQYCRESGASLTVRHIQPLERSGLTKQPGVKYIRARPNGSTAEIDAADLVIGHQTFAYLAIARGKPTLMMGEDTPPHSGQAASNLRFVEHWDEYADYLMYPLDILKGNTSDVVEQACQGSADQDGRTAAMEWRDKFIGEAFDPTKFVTKLESYL
;
A
#
# COMPACT_ATOMS: atom_id res chain seq x y z
N MET A 1 22.21 -41.84 -28.42
CA MET A 1 22.23 -40.47 -28.96
C MET A 1 23.62 -39.92 -28.67
N THR A 2 24.23 -39.18 -29.58
CA THR A 2 25.47 -38.46 -29.29
C THR A 2 25.18 -37.40 -28.22
N PRO A 3 26.05 -37.22 -27.21
CA PRO A 3 25.87 -36.18 -26.20
C PRO A 3 25.81 -34.82 -26.89
N SER A 4 24.95 -33.94 -26.39
CA SER A 4 24.81 -32.62 -26.99
C SER A 4 25.98 -31.72 -26.64
N ASN A 5 26.43 -30.90 -27.59
CA ASN A 5 27.55 -29.97 -27.37
C ASN A 5 27.12 -28.51 -27.61
N VAL A 6 27.37 -27.63 -26.63
CA VAL A 6 27.00 -26.21 -26.70
C VAL A 6 28.24 -25.32 -26.64
N LEU A 7 28.34 -24.34 -27.53
CA LEU A 7 29.34 -23.27 -27.41
C LEU A 7 28.76 -22.14 -26.56
N VAL A 8 29.37 -21.83 -25.42
CA VAL A 8 29.08 -20.64 -24.62
C VAL A 8 30.07 -19.55 -25.00
N PHE A 9 29.57 -18.45 -25.57
CA PHE A 9 30.40 -17.37 -26.09
C PHE A 9 30.13 -16.04 -25.38
N CYS A 10 31.18 -15.40 -24.88
CA CYS A 10 31.09 -14.09 -24.24
C CYS A 10 31.94 -13.05 -24.99
N PRO A 11 31.32 -12.10 -25.74
CA PRO A 11 32.06 -11.05 -26.42
C PRO A 11 32.54 -9.99 -25.43
N THR A 12 33.84 -9.71 -25.46
CA THR A 12 34.45 -8.63 -24.69
C THR A 12 35.60 -7.99 -25.47
N TYR A 13 36.29 -7.05 -24.84
CA TYR A 13 37.47 -6.38 -25.40
C TYR A 13 38.49 -6.16 -24.29
N LYS A 14 39.71 -5.80 -24.66
CA LYS A 14 40.74 -5.42 -23.69
C LYS A 14 40.69 -3.91 -23.48
N VAL A 15 40.68 -3.48 -22.22
CA VAL A 15 40.87 -2.08 -21.85
C VAL A 15 42.36 -1.72 -21.87
N ASP A 16 42.68 -0.44 -21.73
CA ASP A 16 44.05 0.03 -21.56
C ASP A 16 44.72 -0.71 -20.40
N GLY A 17 45.89 -1.33 -20.67
CA GLY A 17 46.57 -2.23 -19.73
C GLY A 17 46.30 -3.72 -19.95
N GLY A 18 45.54 -4.09 -20.99
CA GLY A 18 45.39 -5.48 -21.45
C GLY A 18 44.42 -6.34 -20.65
N GLN A 19 43.78 -5.77 -19.62
CA GLN A 19 42.73 -6.41 -18.84
C GLN A 19 41.45 -6.55 -19.66
N LEU A 20 40.63 -7.56 -19.37
CA LEU A 20 39.32 -7.70 -20.01
C LEU A 20 38.35 -6.64 -19.48
N ALA A 21 37.55 -6.05 -20.37
CA ALA A 21 36.44 -5.15 -20.02
C ALA A 21 35.27 -5.89 -19.36
N MET A 22 35.34 -7.22 -19.30
CA MET A 22 34.35 -8.09 -18.67
C MET A 22 34.37 -7.98 -17.15
N GLU A 23 33.18 -7.94 -16.57
CA GLU A 23 33.01 -7.95 -15.13
C GLU A 23 33.51 -9.29 -14.55
N PRO A 24 34.38 -9.28 -13.52
CA PRO A 24 34.91 -10.51 -12.93
C PRO A 24 33.81 -11.47 -12.43
N GLU A 25 32.71 -10.93 -11.94
CA GLU A 25 31.56 -11.73 -11.51
C GLU A 25 30.88 -12.43 -12.69
N THR A 26 30.75 -11.79 -13.86
CA THR A 26 30.21 -12.41 -15.08
C THR A 26 31.04 -13.63 -15.47
N LEU A 27 32.36 -13.51 -15.53
CA LEU A 27 33.26 -14.63 -15.83
C LEU A 27 33.09 -15.78 -14.83
N SER A 28 33.01 -15.45 -13.54
CA SER A 28 32.79 -16.43 -12.48
C SER A 28 31.45 -17.17 -12.65
N LYS A 29 30.38 -16.48 -13.08
CA LYS A 29 29.07 -17.10 -13.33
C LYS A 29 29.08 -18.00 -14.55
N ILE A 30 29.75 -17.61 -15.64
CA ILE A 30 29.88 -18.43 -16.84
C ILE A 30 30.58 -19.77 -16.51
N HIS A 31 31.68 -19.73 -15.76
CA HIS A 31 32.38 -20.95 -15.35
C HIS A 31 31.62 -21.84 -14.36
N ARG A 32 30.54 -21.33 -13.76
CA ARG A 32 29.66 -22.07 -12.83
C ARG A 32 28.37 -22.55 -13.49
N LEU A 33 28.25 -22.42 -14.81
CA LEU A 33 27.13 -22.98 -15.54
C LEU A 33 27.11 -24.51 -15.39
N ASN A 34 25.92 -25.02 -15.11
CA ASN A 34 25.61 -26.44 -15.02
C ASN A 34 24.86 -26.84 -16.29
N PHE A 35 25.30 -27.94 -16.87
CA PHE A 35 24.67 -28.57 -18.02
C PHE A 35 24.89 -30.08 -17.92
N SER A 36 23.85 -30.86 -18.19
CA SER A 36 23.91 -32.33 -18.10
C SER A 36 24.75 -32.96 -19.20
N GLU A 37 24.98 -32.21 -20.28
CA GLU A 37 25.78 -32.62 -21.44
C GLU A 37 27.09 -31.79 -21.50
N HIS A 38 27.73 -31.72 -22.66
CA HIS A 38 28.99 -31.02 -22.82
C HIS A 38 28.79 -29.57 -23.29
N PHE A 39 29.65 -28.67 -22.81
CA PHE A 39 29.75 -27.31 -23.34
C PHE A 39 31.18 -26.81 -23.25
N ASP A 40 31.55 -25.95 -24.19
CA ASP A 40 32.81 -25.20 -24.22
C ASP A 40 32.54 -23.73 -23.92
N VAL A 41 33.52 -23.04 -23.35
CA VAL A 41 33.45 -21.59 -23.08
C VAL A 41 34.52 -20.87 -23.89
N GLU A 42 34.10 -19.90 -24.69
CA GLU A 42 34.99 -19.00 -25.44
C GLU A 42 34.77 -17.54 -25.01
N ILE A 43 35.86 -16.87 -24.62
CA ILE A 43 35.87 -15.44 -24.31
C ILE A 43 36.43 -14.68 -25.52
N GLY A 44 35.53 -14.13 -26.34
CA GLY A 44 35.89 -13.45 -27.57
C GLY A 44 36.56 -12.11 -27.29
N THR A 45 37.78 -11.89 -27.77
CA THR A 45 38.51 -10.62 -27.65
C THR A 45 38.94 -10.01 -28.99
N ASP A 46 38.45 -10.59 -30.09
CA ASP A 46 38.77 -10.17 -31.45
C ASP A 46 37.91 -8.97 -31.86
N ASN A 47 38.52 -7.79 -31.82
CA ASN A 47 37.86 -6.50 -32.03
C ASN A 47 38.63 -5.71 -33.11
N PRO A 48 38.28 -5.85 -34.40
CA PRO A 48 39.00 -5.20 -35.50
C PRO A 48 38.83 -3.67 -35.54
N TYR A 49 37.89 -3.12 -34.76
CA TYR A 49 37.66 -1.69 -34.63
C TYR A 49 38.05 -1.18 -33.22
N PRO A 50 38.48 0.08 -33.06
CA PRO A 50 38.80 0.64 -31.74
C PRO A 50 37.58 0.64 -30.80
N PRO A 51 37.66 0.09 -29.58
CA PRO A 51 36.56 0.15 -28.62
C PRO A 51 36.34 1.57 -28.07
N PRO A 52 35.09 1.96 -27.71
CA PRO A 52 33.85 1.21 -27.86
C PRO A 52 33.22 1.41 -29.26
N ASP A 53 33.10 0.33 -30.05
CA ASP A 53 32.47 0.35 -31.37
C ASP A 53 31.55 -0.86 -31.57
N ASN A 54 30.28 -0.61 -31.88
CA ASN A 54 29.25 -1.65 -32.05
C ASN A 54 29.53 -2.60 -33.22
N ARG A 55 30.36 -2.21 -34.19
CA ARG A 55 30.82 -3.11 -35.26
C ARG A 55 31.59 -4.30 -34.73
N ASN A 56 32.29 -4.15 -33.60
CA ASN A 56 32.95 -5.26 -32.93
C ASN A 56 31.94 -6.27 -32.35
N VAL A 57 30.78 -5.79 -31.88
CA VAL A 57 29.71 -6.68 -31.37
C VAL A 57 29.20 -7.58 -32.50
N LEU A 58 28.94 -7.01 -33.68
CA LEU A 58 28.57 -7.78 -34.87
C LEU A 58 29.66 -8.79 -35.25
N HIS A 59 30.91 -8.33 -35.38
CA HIS A 59 32.06 -9.17 -35.75
C HIS A 59 32.20 -10.38 -34.83
N GLN A 60 32.13 -10.16 -33.51
CA GLN A 60 32.27 -11.21 -32.51
C GLN A 60 31.12 -12.24 -32.59
N TYR A 61 29.88 -11.80 -32.82
CA TYR A 61 28.78 -12.75 -32.97
C TYR A 61 28.84 -13.52 -34.30
N GLN A 62 29.30 -12.91 -35.39
CA GLN A 62 29.57 -13.62 -36.65
C GLN A 62 30.64 -14.70 -36.47
N LYS A 63 31.72 -14.37 -35.75
CA LYS A 63 32.76 -15.32 -35.36
C LYS A 63 32.21 -16.45 -34.48
N ALA A 64 31.43 -16.13 -33.45
CA ALA A 64 30.80 -17.12 -32.58
C ALA A 64 29.89 -18.09 -33.35
N ARG A 65 29.13 -17.58 -34.32
CA ARG A 65 28.32 -18.40 -35.24
C ARG A 65 29.20 -19.31 -36.10
N GLN A 66 30.28 -18.79 -36.68
CA GLN A 66 31.21 -19.58 -37.49
C GLN A 66 31.82 -20.71 -36.65
N MET A 67 32.33 -20.39 -35.45
CA MET A 67 32.87 -21.37 -34.50
C MET A 67 31.84 -22.45 -34.14
N ALA A 68 30.60 -22.05 -33.83
CA ALA A 68 29.52 -23.00 -33.54
C ALA A 68 29.25 -23.94 -34.74
N LEU A 69 29.21 -23.40 -35.96
CA LEU A 69 28.93 -24.16 -37.17
C LEU A 69 30.10 -25.09 -37.55
N GLU A 70 31.33 -24.59 -37.59
CA GLU A 70 32.53 -25.35 -37.97
C GLU A 70 32.92 -26.37 -36.91
N GLY A 71 32.82 -26.02 -35.62
CA GLY A 71 33.12 -26.89 -34.48
C GLY A 71 32.06 -27.96 -34.20
N GLY A 72 31.01 -28.06 -35.02
CA GLY A 72 30.00 -29.12 -34.89
C GLY A 72 29.04 -28.95 -33.71
N TYR A 73 29.03 -27.81 -33.01
CA TYR A 73 28.15 -27.54 -31.86
C TYR A 73 26.66 -27.57 -32.23
N ASP A 74 25.83 -28.08 -31.32
CA ASP A 74 24.37 -28.20 -31.43
C ASP A 74 23.64 -26.89 -31.12
N ALA A 75 24.26 -26.00 -30.35
CA ALA A 75 23.74 -24.67 -30.06
C ALA A 75 24.87 -23.68 -29.71
N LEU A 76 24.53 -22.39 -29.78
CA LEU A 76 25.33 -21.27 -29.29
C LEU A 76 24.57 -20.60 -28.14
N LEU A 77 25.16 -20.52 -26.95
CA LEU A 77 24.70 -19.65 -25.86
C LEU A 77 25.55 -18.39 -25.84
N THR A 78 24.94 -17.23 -26.04
CA THR A 78 25.63 -15.94 -25.86
C THR A 78 25.41 -15.41 -24.45
N VAL A 79 26.47 -14.86 -23.84
CA VAL A 79 26.43 -14.15 -22.55
C VAL A 79 27.18 -12.82 -22.69
N GLU A 80 26.55 -11.68 -22.44
CA GLU A 80 27.24 -10.38 -22.51
C GLU A 80 28.14 -10.19 -21.28
N HIS A 81 29.21 -9.40 -21.43
CA HIS A 81 30.30 -9.30 -20.46
C HIS A 81 29.93 -8.66 -19.11
N ASP A 82 28.71 -8.12 -18.97
CA ASP A 82 28.12 -7.50 -17.79
C ASP A 82 26.83 -8.19 -17.32
N ILE A 83 26.58 -9.41 -17.79
CA ILE A 83 25.39 -10.22 -17.43
C ILE A 83 25.74 -11.32 -16.43
N LEU A 84 25.04 -11.32 -15.30
CA LEU A 84 25.11 -12.36 -14.27
C LEU A 84 24.09 -13.45 -14.54
N VAL A 85 24.51 -14.52 -15.20
CA VAL A 85 23.66 -15.70 -15.44
C VAL A 85 23.52 -16.57 -14.18
N PRO A 86 22.35 -17.18 -13.92
CA PRO A 86 22.22 -18.19 -12.88
C PRO A 86 22.94 -19.49 -13.28
N PRO A 87 23.39 -20.32 -12.31
CA PRO A 87 24.19 -21.51 -12.60
C PRO A 87 23.44 -22.55 -13.45
N ASP A 88 22.11 -22.59 -13.39
CA ASP A 88 21.26 -23.49 -14.18
C ASP A 88 20.76 -22.87 -15.50
N ALA A 89 21.23 -21.67 -15.89
CA ALA A 89 20.74 -20.96 -17.07
C ALA A 89 20.81 -21.79 -18.36
N LEU A 90 21.97 -22.40 -18.64
CA LEU A 90 22.18 -23.17 -19.86
C LEU A 90 21.23 -24.37 -19.93
N GLN A 91 21.15 -25.15 -18.85
CA GLN A 91 20.23 -26.29 -18.76
C GLN A 91 18.78 -25.86 -18.95
N MET A 92 18.33 -24.83 -18.24
CA MET A 92 16.94 -24.36 -18.31
C MET A 92 16.56 -23.84 -19.71
N LEU A 93 17.45 -23.10 -20.36
CA LEU A 93 17.23 -22.63 -21.73
C LEU A 93 17.22 -23.81 -22.72
N TRP A 94 18.11 -24.78 -22.53
CA TRP A 94 18.16 -25.99 -23.34
C TRP A 94 16.86 -26.79 -23.23
N ASP A 95 16.36 -27.01 -22.02
CA ASP A 95 15.17 -27.82 -21.73
C ASP A 95 13.87 -27.23 -22.29
N THR A 96 13.87 -25.95 -22.69
CA THR A 96 12.72 -25.37 -23.41
C THR A 96 12.43 -26.06 -24.74
N GLY A 97 13.44 -26.73 -25.33
CA GLY A 97 13.37 -27.33 -26.67
C GLY A 97 13.13 -26.32 -27.80
N ALA A 98 13.16 -25.01 -27.50
CA ALA A 98 12.89 -23.99 -28.50
C ALA A 98 14.10 -23.77 -29.44
N PRO A 99 13.86 -23.38 -30.71
CA PRO A 99 14.92 -22.97 -31.62
C PRO A 99 15.76 -21.80 -31.09
N VAL A 100 15.11 -20.87 -30.39
CA VAL A 100 15.72 -19.69 -29.76
C VAL A 100 15.11 -19.48 -28.37
N ALA A 101 15.94 -19.41 -27.33
CA ALA A 101 15.51 -19.23 -25.94
C ALA A 101 16.29 -18.12 -25.22
N TYR A 102 15.57 -17.18 -24.60
CA TYR A 102 16.13 -16.01 -23.89
C TYR A 102 16.08 -16.20 -22.37
N GLY A 103 17.18 -15.86 -21.68
CA GLY A 103 17.17 -15.47 -20.27
C GLY A 103 16.65 -14.04 -20.10
N ILE A 104 16.13 -13.72 -18.92
CA ILE A 104 15.49 -12.42 -18.64
C ILE A 104 16.44 -11.48 -17.92
N TYR A 105 16.66 -10.30 -18.49
CA TYR A 105 17.41 -9.21 -17.86
C TYR A 105 16.86 -7.85 -18.28
N LEU A 106 17.30 -6.78 -17.59
CA LEU A 106 16.88 -5.40 -17.88
C LEU A 106 17.83 -4.75 -18.89
N PHE A 107 17.35 -3.93 -19.82
CA PHE A 107 18.22 -3.16 -20.72
C PHE A 107 19.01 -2.06 -19.99
N ARG A 108 20.22 -1.78 -20.49
CA ARG A 108 21.06 -0.69 -19.99
C ARG A 108 20.38 0.66 -20.22
N GLY A 109 20.42 1.56 -19.23
CA GLY A 109 19.90 2.93 -19.35
C GLY A 109 18.38 3.10 -19.19
N TYR A 110 17.60 2.01 -19.16
CA TYR A 110 16.15 2.07 -18.98
C TYR A 110 15.73 1.38 -17.68
N ARG A 111 15.10 2.13 -16.76
CA ARG A 111 14.56 1.54 -15.53
C ARG A 111 13.39 0.60 -15.88
N ASN A 112 13.54 -0.69 -15.59
CA ASN A 112 12.52 -1.73 -15.66
C ASN A 112 12.01 -2.10 -17.08
N ILE A 113 12.88 -2.07 -18.10
CA ILE A 113 12.57 -2.65 -19.42
C ILE A 113 13.31 -3.97 -19.57
N ALA A 114 12.57 -5.07 -19.66
CA ALA A 114 13.15 -6.40 -19.89
C ALA A 114 13.50 -6.61 -21.37
N ASN A 115 14.48 -7.47 -21.66
CA ASN A 115 14.93 -7.88 -23.00
C ASN A 115 13.89 -8.70 -23.80
N VAL A 116 12.66 -8.81 -23.31
CA VAL A 116 11.60 -9.65 -23.88
C VAL A 116 10.35 -8.82 -24.18
N TYR A 117 9.81 -8.98 -25.39
CA TYR A 117 8.62 -8.27 -25.84
C TYR A 117 7.74 -9.18 -26.72
N ARG A 118 6.49 -8.78 -26.95
CA ARG A 118 5.61 -9.42 -27.94
C ARG A 118 5.24 -8.36 -28.97
N LEU A 119 5.68 -8.53 -30.21
CA LEU A 119 5.28 -7.67 -31.32
C LEU A 119 3.85 -8.06 -31.72
N HIS A 120 2.86 -7.53 -31.00
CA HIS A 120 1.45 -7.68 -31.39
C HIS A 120 0.91 -6.45 -32.12
N ASP A 121 1.56 -5.29 -31.98
CA ASP A 121 1.23 -4.05 -32.67
C ASP A 121 2.55 -3.46 -33.19
N ILE A 122 2.63 -3.14 -34.48
CA ILE A 122 3.85 -2.74 -35.23
C ILE A 122 4.44 -1.41 -34.72
N GLU A 123 3.74 -0.69 -33.84
CA GLU A 123 4.23 0.54 -33.22
C GLU A 123 4.81 0.24 -31.84
N ARG A 124 6.15 0.21 -31.76
CA ARG A 124 7.03 0.32 -30.57
C ARG A 124 6.45 -0.26 -29.25
N PRO A 125 7.07 -1.28 -28.63
CA PRO A 125 6.52 -1.93 -27.44
C PRO A 125 6.09 -0.93 -26.36
N ASN A 126 4.77 -0.75 -26.20
CA ASN A 126 4.21 0.11 -25.18
C ASN A 126 4.37 -0.55 -23.80
N MET A 127 5.41 -0.12 -23.08
CA MET A 127 5.83 -0.72 -21.81
C MET A 127 4.81 -0.58 -20.67
N VAL A 128 3.87 0.38 -20.75
CA VAL A 128 2.76 0.50 -19.78
C VAL A 128 1.80 -0.69 -19.92
N LYS A 129 1.57 -1.18 -21.15
CA LYS A 129 0.76 -2.38 -21.40
C LYS A 129 1.50 -3.66 -20.96
N TYR A 130 2.82 -3.73 -21.16
CA TYR A 130 3.62 -4.91 -20.81
C TYR A 130 3.67 -5.20 -19.30
N ARG A 131 3.68 -4.15 -18.45
CA ARG A 131 3.66 -4.30 -16.98
C ARG A 131 2.50 -5.14 -16.44
N LYS A 132 1.32 -5.08 -17.05
CA LYS A 132 0.14 -5.86 -16.63
C LYS A 132 0.20 -7.33 -17.04
N LYS A 133 1.07 -7.69 -17.99
CA LYS A 133 1.20 -9.04 -18.54
C LYS A 133 2.41 -9.79 -17.99
N LEU A 134 3.47 -9.06 -17.64
CA LEU A 134 4.71 -9.58 -17.07
C LEU A 134 4.50 -10.52 -15.88
N GLY A 135 3.53 -10.26 -15.01
CA GLY A 135 3.23 -11.14 -13.87
C GLY A 135 2.67 -12.51 -14.24
N ARG A 136 1.92 -12.61 -15.35
CA ARG A 136 1.48 -13.90 -15.89
C ARG A 136 2.64 -14.61 -16.56
N ASP A 137 3.42 -13.87 -17.35
CA ASP A 137 4.57 -14.45 -18.07
C ASP A 137 5.61 -15.05 -17.10
N ILE A 138 5.81 -14.45 -15.91
CA ILE A 138 6.63 -15.01 -14.83
C ILE A 138 6.03 -16.31 -14.26
N GLN A 139 4.70 -16.40 -14.10
CA GLN A 139 4.01 -17.59 -13.56
C GLN A 139 4.04 -18.76 -14.55
N ASP A 140 3.87 -18.46 -15.83
CA ASP A 140 3.86 -19.46 -16.89
C ASP A 140 5.26 -20.06 -17.14
N GLY A 141 6.31 -19.41 -16.62
CA GLY A 141 7.69 -19.89 -16.62
C GLY A 141 8.38 -19.76 -17.97
N VAL A 142 7.82 -20.32 -19.04
CA VAL A 142 8.35 -20.27 -20.41
C VAL A 142 7.30 -19.72 -21.37
N MET A 143 7.62 -18.60 -22.03
CA MET A 143 6.65 -17.88 -22.85
C MET A 143 7.16 -17.59 -24.25
N LYS A 144 6.26 -17.67 -25.26
CA LYS A 144 6.57 -17.16 -26.60
C LYS A 144 6.87 -15.66 -26.53
N THR A 145 7.94 -15.25 -27.19
CA THR A 145 8.45 -13.86 -27.23
C THR A 145 8.87 -13.50 -28.65
N ASN A 146 9.17 -12.23 -28.87
CA ASN A 146 9.92 -11.70 -30.03
C ASN A 146 11.20 -11.00 -29.54
N GLY A 147 11.68 -11.30 -28.32
CA GLY A 147 12.68 -10.53 -27.57
C GLY A 147 13.94 -10.13 -28.33
N ALA A 148 14.60 -9.06 -27.86
CA ALA A 148 15.90 -8.62 -28.36
C ALA A 148 16.87 -8.44 -27.19
N GLY A 149 18.13 -8.65 -27.50
CA GLY A 149 19.23 -8.67 -26.55
C GLY A 149 19.92 -10.03 -26.59
N MET A 150 21.25 -10.01 -26.56
CA MET A 150 22.10 -11.21 -26.67
C MET A 150 22.84 -11.52 -25.36
N GLY A 151 22.43 -10.87 -24.25
CA GLY A 151 23.05 -10.99 -22.95
C GLY A 151 22.87 -12.34 -22.25
N CYS A 152 21.84 -13.11 -22.63
CA CYS A 152 21.68 -14.51 -22.27
C CYS A 152 20.71 -15.15 -23.29
N LEU A 153 21.25 -15.71 -24.37
CA LEU A 153 20.46 -16.20 -25.51
C LEU A 153 21.00 -17.52 -26.04
N LEU A 154 20.18 -18.57 -26.02
CA LEU A 154 20.50 -19.87 -26.61
C LEU A 154 19.90 -19.98 -28.02
N ILE A 155 20.73 -20.31 -29.01
CA ILE A 155 20.37 -20.42 -30.43
C ILE A 155 20.75 -21.81 -30.93
N ARG A 156 19.76 -22.58 -31.40
CA ARG A 156 20.01 -23.92 -31.94
C ARG A 156 20.78 -23.84 -33.27
N ARG A 157 21.65 -24.81 -33.54
CA ARG A 157 22.43 -24.93 -34.79
C ARG A 157 21.58 -24.78 -36.04
N ALA A 158 20.37 -25.34 -36.04
CA ALA A 158 19.43 -25.23 -37.16
C ALA A 158 19.04 -23.77 -37.48
N VAL A 159 18.99 -22.89 -36.48
CA VAL A 159 18.75 -21.45 -36.65
C VAL A 159 20.02 -20.76 -37.14
N LEU A 160 21.18 -21.08 -36.56
CA LEU A 160 22.47 -20.53 -37.00
C LEU A 160 22.73 -20.80 -38.48
N LYS A 161 22.36 -21.98 -39.01
CA LYS A 161 22.47 -22.27 -40.46
C LYS A 161 21.61 -21.39 -41.35
N ARG A 162 20.51 -20.84 -40.83
CA ARG A 162 19.49 -20.10 -41.58
C ARG A 162 19.61 -18.59 -41.45
N ILE A 163 20.14 -18.10 -40.32
CA ILE A 163 20.25 -16.68 -40.02
C ILE A 163 21.72 -16.32 -39.81
N GLU A 164 22.15 -15.30 -40.51
CA GLU A 164 23.42 -14.63 -40.29
C GLU A 164 23.20 -13.41 -39.40
N PHE A 165 24.10 -13.16 -38.45
CA PHE A 165 24.05 -11.92 -37.68
C PHE A 165 24.38 -10.73 -38.59
N ARG A 166 23.54 -9.70 -38.54
CA ARG A 166 23.65 -8.49 -39.35
C ARG A 166 23.22 -7.27 -38.55
N THR A 167 23.62 -6.09 -39.01
CA THR A 167 23.11 -4.80 -38.52
C THR A 167 22.18 -4.18 -39.55
N THR A 168 21.56 -3.05 -39.21
CA THR A 168 20.82 -2.20 -40.15
C THR A 168 21.26 -0.76 -40.02
N THR A 169 20.81 0.11 -40.91
CA THR A 169 21.03 1.56 -40.81
C THR A 169 20.43 2.16 -39.54
N GLU A 170 19.37 1.56 -38.99
CA GLU A 170 18.66 2.04 -37.81
C GLU A 170 19.17 1.40 -36.50
N MET A 171 19.70 0.18 -36.56
CA MET A 171 20.14 -0.60 -35.40
C MET A 171 21.57 -1.12 -35.63
N THR A 172 22.51 -0.55 -34.88
CA THR A 172 23.94 -0.87 -34.97
C THR A 172 24.35 -2.14 -34.22
N ALA A 173 23.46 -2.70 -33.39
CA ALA A 173 23.66 -3.98 -32.72
C ALA A 173 22.85 -5.10 -33.45
N PRO A 174 23.34 -6.36 -33.47
CA PRO A 174 22.70 -7.43 -34.24
C PRO A 174 21.51 -8.09 -33.54
N ASP A 175 21.18 -7.67 -32.32
CA ASP A 175 20.17 -8.29 -31.47
C ASP A 175 18.73 -8.10 -31.99
N PHE A 176 18.36 -6.88 -32.39
CA PHE A 176 17.07 -6.59 -33.02
C PHE A 176 16.93 -7.21 -34.41
N PRO A 177 17.91 -7.04 -35.34
CA PRO A 177 17.86 -7.69 -36.65
C PRO A 177 17.71 -9.22 -36.57
N PHE A 178 18.40 -9.88 -35.64
CA PHE A 178 18.27 -11.33 -35.44
C PHE A 178 16.85 -11.75 -35.00
N ALA A 179 16.25 -11.01 -34.07
CA ALA A 179 14.89 -11.27 -33.60
C ALA A 179 13.85 -11.08 -34.73
N GLN A 180 14.05 -10.06 -35.57
CA GLN A 180 13.23 -9.80 -36.76
C GLN A 180 13.37 -10.91 -37.81
N ASP A 181 14.59 -11.39 -38.07
CA ASP A 181 14.84 -12.48 -39.02
C ASP A 181 14.21 -13.79 -38.53
N CYS A 182 14.27 -14.06 -37.22
CA CYS A 182 13.56 -15.19 -36.63
C CYS A 182 12.04 -15.09 -36.87
N GLU A 183 11.45 -13.91 -36.70
CA GLU A 183 10.02 -13.69 -36.96
C GLU A 183 9.66 -13.86 -38.44
N ALA A 184 10.43 -13.23 -39.34
CA ALA A 184 10.24 -13.31 -40.79
C ALA A 184 10.30 -14.76 -41.30
N LEU A 185 11.13 -15.59 -40.68
CA LEU A 185 11.30 -17.01 -41.02
C LEU A 185 10.38 -17.96 -40.23
N GLY A 186 9.46 -17.43 -39.41
CA GLY A 186 8.54 -18.22 -38.59
C GLY A 186 9.22 -19.05 -37.49
N ILE A 187 10.43 -18.69 -37.09
CA ILE A 187 11.22 -19.39 -36.07
C ILE A 187 10.67 -19.03 -34.69
N LYS A 188 10.28 -20.07 -33.94
CA LYS A 188 9.75 -19.91 -32.58
C LYS A 188 10.84 -19.40 -31.64
N GLN A 189 10.54 -18.26 -31.00
CA GLN A 189 11.34 -17.64 -29.95
C GLN A 189 10.60 -17.77 -28.61
N VAL A 190 11.31 -18.15 -27.54
CA VAL A 190 10.75 -18.24 -26.18
C VAL A 190 11.62 -17.55 -25.14
N ALA A 191 11.03 -17.06 -24.08
CA ALA A 191 11.71 -16.49 -22.93
C ALA A 191 11.48 -17.38 -21.70
N HIS A 192 12.54 -17.71 -20.97
CA HIS A 192 12.48 -18.50 -19.75
C HIS A 192 12.57 -17.60 -18.51
N PHE A 193 11.44 -17.30 -17.87
CA PHE A 193 11.35 -16.41 -16.70
C PHE A 193 11.93 -16.97 -15.41
N GLY A 194 12.21 -18.27 -15.36
CA GLY A 194 13.07 -18.88 -14.34
C GLY A 194 14.57 -18.55 -14.50
N VAL A 195 15.03 -18.16 -15.69
CA VAL A 195 16.42 -17.77 -15.96
C VAL A 195 16.53 -16.25 -15.81
N GLN A 196 16.60 -15.78 -14.57
CA GLN A 196 16.72 -14.35 -14.27
C GLN A 196 18.18 -13.96 -14.16
N CYS A 197 18.63 -13.14 -15.10
CA CYS A 197 20.00 -12.64 -15.11
C CYS A 197 20.07 -11.24 -14.49
N GLY A 198 21.16 -10.98 -13.78
CA GLY A 198 21.50 -9.64 -13.31
C GLY A 198 22.22 -8.86 -14.41
N HIS A 199 21.99 -7.55 -14.50
CA HIS A 199 22.73 -6.66 -15.39
C HIS A 199 23.57 -5.69 -14.55
N ILE A 200 24.89 -5.74 -14.67
CA ILE A 200 25.79 -4.89 -13.90
C ILE A 200 25.77 -3.46 -14.46
N ILE A 201 25.32 -2.51 -13.65
CA ILE A 201 25.36 -1.07 -13.96
C ILE A 201 25.99 -0.34 -12.78
N LYS A 202 27.17 0.29 -13.00
CA LYS A 202 27.91 1.04 -11.97
C LYS A 202 28.13 0.18 -10.71
N GLU A 203 28.76 -0.98 -10.88
CA GLU A 203 29.10 -1.91 -9.79
C GLU A 203 27.90 -2.52 -9.04
N ARG A 204 26.69 -2.40 -9.60
CA ARG A 204 25.48 -2.98 -9.02
C ARG A 204 24.76 -3.85 -10.03
N ALA A 205 24.45 -5.07 -9.64
CA ALA A 205 23.58 -5.95 -10.41
C ALA A 205 22.12 -5.49 -10.29
N LEU A 206 21.52 -5.13 -11.42
CA LEU A 206 20.09 -4.89 -11.55
C LEU A 206 19.39 -6.17 -11.98
N TYR A 207 18.43 -6.59 -11.18
CA TYR A 207 17.56 -7.71 -11.52
C TYR A 207 16.18 -7.19 -11.91
N LEU A 208 15.45 -7.95 -12.72
CA LEU A 208 14.04 -7.70 -12.95
C LEU A 208 13.32 -7.69 -11.60
N ASP A 209 12.77 -6.55 -11.20
CA ASP A 209 12.01 -6.47 -9.96
C ASP A 209 10.63 -7.13 -10.16
N THR A 210 10.59 -8.42 -9.86
CA THR A 210 9.39 -9.26 -9.91
C THR A 210 8.29 -8.78 -8.95
N ARG A 211 8.57 -7.84 -8.05
CA ARG A 211 7.55 -7.22 -7.17
C ARG A 211 6.63 -6.28 -7.96
N TYR A 212 7.05 -5.72 -9.10
CA TYR A 212 6.15 -4.89 -9.94
C TYR A 212 5.05 -5.70 -10.64
N ALA A 213 5.25 -7.01 -10.85
CA ALA A 213 4.17 -7.92 -11.26
C ALA A 213 3.05 -8.02 -10.20
N GLN A 214 3.35 -7.69 -8.95
CA GLN A 214 2.41 -7.76 -7.82
C GLN A 214 1.56 -6.49 -7.66
N GLY A 215 1.71 -5.53 -8.59
CA GLY A 215 1.04 -4.22 -8.59
C GLY A 215 -0.42 -4.20 -9.05
N SER A 216 -0.97 -5.29 -9.61
CA SER A 216 -2.42 -5.43 -9.80
C SER A 216 -2.80 -6.91 -9.78
N LYS A 217 -3.16 -7.38 -8.59
CA LYS A 217 -3.44 -8.79 -8.20
C LYS A 217 -2.18 -9.63 -7.96
N ARG A 218 -2.25 -10.34 -6.83
CA ARG A 218 -1.20 -11.01 -6.04
C ARG A 218 -0.28 -11.94 -6.87
N PRO A 219 0.94 -12.24 -6.38
CA PRO A 219 1.57 -13.51 -6.72
C PRO A 219 0.60 -14.62 -6.30
N SER A 220 0.27 -15.52 -7.23
CA SER A 220 -0.33 -16.80 -6.85
C SER A 220 0.68 -17.54 -6.00
N THR A 221 0.23 -18.07 -4.87
CA THR A 221 0.94 -18.90 -3.90
C THR A 221 1.41 -20.25 -4.49
N VAL A 222 1.77 -20.33 -5.77
CA VAL A 222 1.94 -21.58 -6.53
C VAL A 222 3.29 -22.26 -6.31
N ASN A 223 4.24 -21.63 -5.62
CA ASN A 223 5.43 -22.35 -5.13
C ASN A 223 5.21 -23.06 -3.79
N GLN A 224 4.00 -23.02 -3.21
CA GLN A 224 3.61 -24.06 -2.27
C GLN A 224 3.12 -25.25 -3.11
N ARG A 225 3.88 -26.35 -3.13
CA ARG A 225 3.33 -27.64 -3.57
C ARG A 225 1.97 -27.79 -2.88
N PRO A 226 0.86 -28.00 -3.60
CA PRO A 226 -0.41 -28.23 -2.93
C PRO A 226 -0.22 -29.46 -2.04
N TRP A 227 -0.18 -29.24 -0.72
CA TRP A 227 -0.23 -30.33 0.27
C TRP A 227 -1.61 -30.98 0.31
N VAL A 228 -2.52 -30.56 -0.57
CA VAL A 228 -3.88 -31.04 -0.70
C VAL A 228 -3.98 -32.04 -1.85
N LYS A 229 -4.32 -33.29 -1.53
CA LYS A 229 -4.69 -34.31 -2.51
C LYS A 229 -6.13 -34.07 -2.98
N THR A 230 -6.39 -34.23 -4.28
CA THR A 230 -7.74 -34.20 -4.86
C THR A 230 -8.53 -35.45 -4.50
N MET A 231 -9.84 -35.32 -4.31
CA MET A 231 -10.77 -36.46 -4.11
C MET A 231 -12.06 -36.24 -4.92
N PRO A 232 -12.75 -37.33 -5.33
CA PRO A 232 -14.08 -37.24 -5.95
C PRO A 232 -15.15 -36.81 -4.93
N ILE A 233 -16.13 -36.01 -5.38
CA ILE A 233 -17.21 -35.42 -4.56
C ILE A 233 -18.59 -35.94 -4.97
N LEU A 234 -19.51 -35.99 -3.99
CA LEU A 234 -20.93 -36.36 -4.17
C LEU A 234 -21.81 -35.17 -4.63
N GLU A 235 -21.51 -33.94 -4.19
CA GLU A 235 -22.27 -32.73 -4.58
C GLU A 235 -21.35 -31.49 -4.60
N ARG A 236 -21.53 -30.62 -5.61
CA ARG A 236 -20.64 -29.48 -5.88
C ARG A 236 -21.24 -28.16 -5.37
N LEU A 237 -20.88 -27.78 -4.15
CA LEU A 237 -21.26 -26.49 -3.54
C LEU A 237 -20.62 -25.25 -4.22
N GLN A 238 -21.35 -24.13 -4.17
CA GLN A 238 -20.95 -22.75 -4.50
C GLN A 238 -20.72 -21.95 -3.22
N ILE A 239 -19.46 -21.73 -2.85
CA ILE A 239 -19.12 -21.06 -1.58
C ILE A 239 -18.61 -19.64 -1.85
N ALA A 240 -19.28 -18.64 -1.28
CA ALA A 240 -18.79 -17.28 -1.29
C ALA A 240 -17.73 -17.10 -0.19
N ILE A 241 -16.58 -16.50 -0.52
CA ILE A 241 -15.52 -16.23 0.46
C ILE A 241 -15.05 -14.78 0.43
N PHE A 242 -15.17 -14.10 1.56
CA PHE A 242 -14.70 -12.73 1.71
C PHE A 242 -13.22 -12.69 2.08
N ASN A 243 -12.34 -12.95 1.12
CA ASN A 243 -10.92 -13.15 1.37
C ASN A 243 -10.11 -11.85 1.59
N ARG A 244 -10.21 -11.29 2.80
CA ARG A 244 -9.44 -10.12 3.23
C ARG A 244 -7.96 -10.45 3.39
N ARG A 245 -7.10 -9.74 2.62
CA ARG A 245 -5.62 -9.83 2.70
C ARG A 245 -5.01 -11.23 2.48
N GLY A 246 -5.76 -12.17 1.90
CA GLY A 246 -5.25 -13.53 1.63
C GLY A 246 -5.34 -14.47 2.82
N LYS A 247 -5.97 -14.01 3.91
CA LYS A 247 -6.14 -14.82 5.12
C LYS A 247 -6.92 -16.09 4.86
N ALA A 248 -7.83 -16.10 3.88
CA ALA A 248 -8.65 -17.26 3.54
C ALA A 248 -8.08 -18.12 2.39
N ASP A 249 -6.84 -17.86 1.94
CA ASP A 249 -6.27 -18.55 0.77
C ASP A 249 -6.19 -20.08 0.98
N GLY A 250 -5.81 -20.55 2.18
CA GLY A 250 -5.79 -21.98 2.50
C GLY A 250 -7.17 -22.65 2.46
N LEU A 251 -8.21 -21.96 2.95
CA LEU A 251 -9.60 -22.46 2.89
C LEU A 251 -10.11 -22.51 1.44
N LYS A 252 -9.81 -21.48 0.66
CA LYS A 252 -10.15 -21.45 -0.76
C LYS A 252 -9.49 -22.61 -1.51
N GLN A 253 -8.21 -22.87 -1.27
CA GLN A 253 -7.51 -24.00 -1.88
C GLN A 253 -8.14 -25.34 -1.47
N ALA A 254 -8.48 -25.51 -0.19
CA ALA A 254 -9.13 -26.72 0.30
C ALA A 254 -10.49 -26.98 -0.35
N LEU A 255 -11.32 -25.94 -0.52
CA LEU A 255 -12.60 -26.02 -1.24
C LEU A 255 -12.41 -26.42 -2.69
N MET A 256 -11.52 -25.74 -3.41
CA MET A 256 -11.25 -26.00 -4.83
C MET A 256 -10.68 -27.40 -5.07
N ALA A 257 -9.77 -27.86 -4.21
CA ALA A 257 -9.18 -29.18 -4.32
C ALA A 257 -10.17 -30.31 -3.98
N SER A 258 -11.22 -30.00 -3.23
CA SER A 258 -12.37 -30.88 -3.00
C SER A 258 -13.46 -30.71 -4.06
N GLY A 259 -13.18 -29.98 -5.15
CA GLY A 259 -14.05 -29.79 -6.31
C GLY A 259 -15.20 -28.78 -6.15
N HIS A 260 -15.29 -28.09 -5.01
CA HIS A 260 -16.26 -27.01 -4.80
C HIS A 260 -15.89 -25.75 -5.58
N ASN A 261 -16.89 -24.92 -5.88
CA ASN A 261 -16.70 -23.64 -6.53
C ASN A 261 -16.57 -22.53 -5.49
N VAL A 262 -15.57 -21.66 -5.67
CA VAL A 262 -15.36 -20.50 -4.80
C VAL A 262 -15.68 -19.23 -5.56
N VAL A 263 -16.71 -18.51 -5.12
CA VAL A 263 -17.20 -17.29 -5.76
C VAL A 263 -16.88 -16.05 -4.91
N SER A 264 -16.71 -14.89 -5.55
CA SER A 264 -16.26 -13.67 -4.89
C SER A 264 -17.36 -12.84 -4.21
N ASN A 265 -18.62 -13.09 -4.58
CA ASN A 265 -19.89 -12.57 -4.01
C ASN A 265 -20.98 -12.95 -5.02
N GLY A 266 -21.87 -13.88 -4.69
CA GLY A 266 -22.87 -14.39 -5.63
C GLY A 266 -24.22 -14.59 -4.96
N GLU A 267 -25.28 -14.16 -5.65
CA GLU A 267 -26.67 -14.50 -5.31
C GLU A 267 -26.91 -16.01 -5.38
N ASP A 268 -26.04 -16.75 -6.07
CA ASP A 268 -26.15 -18.21 -6.24
C ASP A 268 -25.23 -19.00 -5.29
N ALA A 269 -24.59 -18.35 -4.31
CA ALA A 269 -23.77 -19.07 -3.34
C ALA A 269 -24.63 -19.78 -2.29
N ASP A 270 -24.27 -21.01 -1.93
CA ASP A 270 -24.93 -21.83 -0.91
C ASP A 270 -24.61 -21.35 0.51
N ALA A 271 -23.42 -20.75 0.71
CA ALA A 271 -22.97 -20.24 1.99
C ALA A 271 -21.96 -19.09 1.84
N LEU A 272 -21.78 -18.33 2.92
CA LEU A 272 -20.77 -17.28 3.05
C LEU A 272 -19.71 -17.65 4.10
N LEU A 273 -18.43 -17.55 3.73
CA LEU A 273 -17.29 -17.54 4.64
C LEU A 273 -16.72 -16.12 4.78
N ILE A 274 -16.63 -15.61 6.00
CA ILE A 274 -16.14 -14.25 6.30
C ILE A 274 -15.30 -14.22 7.60
N ASP A 275 -14.37 -13.28 7.74
CA ASP A 275 -13.44 -13.26 8.88
C ASP A 275 -13.99 -12.56 10.14
N HIS A 276 -15.01 -11.71 10.00
CA HIS A 276 -15.66 -11.00 11.11
C HIS A 276 -17.12 -10.65 10.79
N ASP A 277 -17.86 -10.32 11.83
CA ASP A 277 -19.26 -9.85 11.82
C ASP A 277 -19.45 -8.44 12.43
N MET A 278 -18.34 -7.81 12.84
CA MET A 278 -18.36 -6.51 13.50
C MET A 278 -18.85 -5.39 12.57
N ASN A 279 -19.68 -4.50 13.10
CA ASN A 279 -20.29 -3.43 12.32
C ASN A 279 -19.26 -2.42 11.77
N GLN A 280 -18.13 -2.24 12.47
CA GLN A 280 -17.04 -1.33 12.05
C GLN A 280 -16.47 -1.63 10.65
N TYR A 281 -16.62 -2.88 10.17
CA TYR A 281 -16.12 -3.29 8.87
C TYR A 281 -17.19 -3.31 7.77
N SER A 282 -18.41 -2.85 8.06
CA SER A 282 -19.55 -2.88 7.12
C SER A 282 -19.91 -4.29 6.62
N PHE A 283 -19.54 -5.33 7.37
CA PHE A 283 -19.79 -6.73 6.99
C PHE A 283 -21.23 -7.16 7.21
N ARG A 284 -21.95 -6.52 8.14
CA ARG A 284 -23.34 -6.87 8.46
C ARG A 284 -24.26 -6.81 7.26
N ASN A 285 -24.12 -5.84 6.36
CA ASN A 285 -24.92 -5.77 5.13
C ASN A 285 -24.76 -7.01 4.24
N THR A 286 -23.54 -7.56 4.16
CA THR A 286 -23.27 -8.79 3.41
C THR A 286 -23.86 -9.98 4.14
N ILE A 287 -23.65 -10.08 5.46
CA ILE A 287 -24.18 -11.17 6.29
C ILE A 287 -25.72 -11.20 6.24
N ASP A 288 -26.37 -10.04 6.37
CA ASP A 288 -27.84 -9.86 6.32
C ASP A 288 -28.44 -10.28 4.98
N LYS A 289 -27.67 -10.18 3.90
CA LYS A 289 -28.11 -10.68 2.60
C LYS A 289 -28.26 -12.20 2.64
N TYR A 290 -27.20 -12.91 3.03
CA TYR A 290 -27.21 -14.38 3.10
C TYR A 290 -28.23 -14.88 4.11
N TYR A 291 -28.28 -14.25 5.29
CA TYR A 291 -29.24 -14.62 6.33
C TYR A 291 -30.70 -14.49 5.88
N ARG A 292 -31.07 -13.39 5.21
CA ARG A 292 -32.45 -13.21 4.67
C ARG A 292 -32.80 -14.20 3.58
N GLU A 293 -31.81 -14.69 2.84
CA GLU A 293 -31.96 -15.74 1.83
C GLU A 293 -31.98 -17.15 2.45
N GLY A 294 -31.91 -17.27 3.78
CA GLY A 294 -31.88 -18.55 4.49
C GLY A 294 -30.55 -19.30 4.36
N LYS A 295 -29.49 -18.62 3.93
CA LYS A 295 -28.19 -19.21 3.67
C LYS A 295 -27.26 -19.07 4.87
N PRO A 296 -26.51 -20.12 5.24
CA PRO A 296 -25.63 -20.08 6.39
C PRO A 296 -24.44 -19.13 6.19
N VAL A 297 -24.01 -18.54 7.30
CA VAL A 297 -22.83 -17.66 7.37
C VAL A 297 -21.85 -18.24 8.39
N PHE A 298 -20.63 -18.50 7.93
CA PHE A 298 -19.56 -19.06 8.73
C PHE A 298 -18.47 -18.04 8.95
N LEU A 299 -18.11 -17.83 10.21
CA LEU A 299 -16.92 -17.05 10.55
C LEU A 299 -15.70 -17.94 10.46
N TYR A 300 -14.69 -17.56 9.69
CA TYR A 300 -13.39 -18.21 9.75
C TYR A 300 -12.39 -17.36 10.54
N PRO A 301 -11.30 -17.93 11.07
CA PRO A 301 -10.35 -17.19 11.89
C PRO A 301 -9.78 -15.97 11.17
N HIS A 302 -9.96 -14.78 11.75
CA HIS A 302 -9.30 -13.58 11.26
C HIS A 302 -7.79 -13.66 11.48
N GLY A 303 -7.36 -14.15 12.63
CA GLY A 303 -5.95 -14.36 12.97
C GLY A 303 -5.73 -15.78 13.42
N ALA A 304 -4.47 -16.10 13.67
CA ALA A 304 -4.08 -17.39 14.21
C ALA A 304 -4.41 -17.54 15.72
N ALA A 305 -4.69 -16.43 16.40
CA ALA A 305 -5.14 -16.41 17.79
C ALA A 305 -6.68 -16.53 17.87
N PRO A 306 -7.24 -16.95 19.03
CA PRO A 306 -8.67 -16.86 19.29
C PRO A 306 -9.16 -15.41 19.10
N ILE A 307 -10.37 -15.22 18.59
CA ILE A 307 -10.94 -13.88 18.43
C ILE A 307 -11.50 -13.45 19.79
N LEU A 308 -10.80 -12.52 20.43
CA LEU A 308 -11.16 -12.01 21.75
C LEU A 308 -12.09 -10.80 21.68
N SER A 309 -12.23 -10.18 20.50
CA SER A 309 -13.14 -9.06 20.24
C SER A 309 -14.60 -9.34 20.63
N TRP A 310 -15.03 -10.59 20.78
CA TRP A 310 -16.38 -10.93 21.23
C TRP A 310 -16.54 -11.08 22.74
N ASP A 311 -15.45 -10.96 23.50
CA ASP A 311 -15.49 -10.94 24.95
C ASP A 311 -15.81 -9.53 25.46
N GLY A 312 -17.08 -9.14 25.38
CA GLY A 312 -17.59 -7.87 25.92
C GLY A 312 -17.23 -6.60 25.12
N VAL A 313 -16.41 -6.72 24.07
CA VAL A 313 -16.07 -5.59 23.19
C VAL A 313 -17.08 -5.44 22.04
N TRP A 314 -17.44 -6.54 21.39
CA TRP A 314 -18.44 -6.61 20.34
C TRP A 314 -19.41 -7.77 20.58
N GLU A 315 -20.69 -7.52 20.37
CA GLU A 315 -21.70 -8.59 20.41
C GLU A 315 -21.58 -9.50 19.17
N PRO A 316 -21.45 -10.83 19.36
CA PRO A 316 -21.54 -11.80 18.27
C PRO A 316 -22.85 -11.61 17.49
N TYR A 317 -22.76 -11.53 16.17
CA TYR A 317 -23.91 -11.22 15.36
C TYR A 317 -24.81 -12.45 15.17
N GLU A 318 -26.10 -12.27 15.37
CA GLU A 318 -27.02 -13.40 15.43
C GLU A 318 -27.26 -14.13 14.10
N ALA A 319 -26.98 -13.44 13.01
CA ALA A 319 -27.04 -13.99 11.67
C ALA A 319 -25.88 -14.94 11.33
N VAL A 320 -24.89 -15.09 12.22
CA VAL A 320 -23.80 -16.06 12.07
C VAL A 320 -24.27 -17.44 12.49
N THR A 321 -24.16 -18.41 11.58
CA THR A 321 -24.53 -19.81 11.82
C THR A 321 -23.54 -20.51 12.74
N ALA A 322 -22.24 -20.40 12.45
CA ALA A 322 -21.20 -20.99 13.28
C ALA A 322 -19.86 -20.25 13.12
N ASN A 323 -18.99 -20.44 14.11
CA ASN A 323 -17.61 -19.97 14.09
C ASN A 323 -16.66 -21.15 13.87
N LEU A 324 -15.73 -20.99 12.95
CA LEU A 324 -14.71 -21.97 12.63
C LEU A 324 -13.41 -21.55 13.32
N VAL A 325 -12.73 -22.49 13.97
CA VAL A 325 -11.46 -22.26 14.68
C VAL A 325 -10.40 -23.26 14.23
N THR A 326 -9.11 -22.93 14.32
CA THR A 326 -8.05 -23.86 13.85
C THR A 326 -7.81 -24.99 14.83
N ALA A 327 -8.06 -24.80 16.14
CA ALA A 327 -7.63 -25.74 17.17
C ALA A 327 -8.54 -25.75 18.43
N PRO A 328 -8.51 -26.81 19.26
CA PRO A 328 -9.39 -26.96 20.43
C PRO A 328 -9.25 -25.87 21.49
N GLY A 329 -8.03 -25.36 21.71
CA GLY A 329 -7.77 -24.29 22.67
C GLY A 329 -8.44 -22.98 22.30
N GLN A 330 -8.58 -22.68 21.00
CA GLN A 330 -9.37 -21.52 20.57
C GLN A 330 -10.85 -21.68 20.92
N ALA A 331 -11.43 -22.86 20.69
CA ALA A 331 -12.81 -23.14 21.06
C ALA A 331 -13.02 -23.03 22.58
N GLU A 332 -12.07 -23.53 23.37
CA GLU A 332 -12.13 -23.47 24.83
C GLU A 332 -12.04 -22.04 25.37
N VAL A 333 -11.15 -21.20 24.82
CA VAL A 333 -11.08 -19.76 25.17
C VAL A 333 -12.44 -19.08 24.91
N MET A 334 -13.02 -19.33 23.73
CA MET A 334 -14.32 -18.76 23.36
C MET A 334 -15.46 -19.24 24.27
N ARG A 335 -15.43 -20.52 24.69
CA ARG A 335 -16.38 -21.07 25.66
C ARG A 335 -16.26 -20.40 27.03
N ARG A 336 -15.03 -20.13 27.50
CA ARG A 336 -14.76 -19.52 28.82
C ARG A 336 -15.32 -18.10 28.96
N TYR A 337 -15.31 -17.32 27.89
CA TYR A 337 -15.95 -15.99 27.89
C TYR A 337 -17.44 -16.00 27.49
N GLY A 338 -18.01 -17.17 27.19
CA GLY A 338 -19.43 -17.32 26.90
C GLY A 338 -19.85 -16.97 25.47
N TYR A 339 -18.99 -17.25 24.47
CA TYR A 339 -19.37 -17.08 23.06
C TYR A 339 -20.62 -17.90 22.72
N SER A 340 -21.64 -17.24 22.16
CA SER A 340 -22.99 -17.78 22.07
C SER A 340 -23.27 -18.64 20.82
N ARG A 341 -22.37 -18.66 19.84
CA ARG A 341 -22.58 -19.39 18.57
C ARG A 341 -21.84 -20.72 18.56
N PRO A 342 -22.33 -21.74 17.81
CA PRO A 342 -21.61 -22.99 17.64
C PRO A 342 -20.17 -22.78 17.17
N ILE A 343 -19.23 -23.54 17.72
CA ILE A 343 -17.80 -23.47 17.39
C ILE A 343 -17.36 -24.81 16.80
N ASN A 344 -16.70 -24.78 15.64
CA ASN A 344 -16.21 -25.99 14.96
C ASN A 344 -14.72 -25.90 14.65
N ILE A 345 -13.98 -26.98 14.92
CA ILE A 345 -12.54 -27.04 14.70
C ILE A 345 -12.25 -27.54 13.28
N ILE A 346 -11.54 -26.74 12.48
CA ILE A 346 -11.26 -27.05 11.07
C ILE A 346 -9.80 -27.43 10.80
N GLY A 347 -8.89 -27.16 11.74
CA GLY A 347 -7.45 -27.37 11.54
C GLY A 347 -6.73 -26.15 10.96
N TRP A 348 -5.41 -26.17 11.02
CA TRP A 348 -4.50 -25.09 10.61
C TRP A 348 -4.39 -24.95 9.09
N TYR A 349 -4.63 -23.75 8.57
CA TYR A 349 -4.66 -23.50 7.12
C TYR A 349 -3.83 -22.30 6.66
N TYR A 350 -3.14 -21.62 7.58
CA TYR A 350 -2.37 -20.42 7.25
C TYR A 350 -1.04 -20.75 6.55
N CYS A 351 -0.42 -21.88 6.88
CA CYS A 351 0.80 -22.40 6.26
C CYS A 351 0.93 -23.91 6.47
N GLU A 352 1.93 -24.53 5.85
CA GLU A 352 2.36 -25.90 6.16
C GLU A 352 2.99 -25.95 7.56
N GLN A 353 2.56 -26.92 8.37
CA GLN A 353 3.21 -27.23 9.63
C GLN A 353 4.51 -28.03 9.42
N ARG A 354 5.55 -27.70 10.19
CA ARG A 354 6.85 -28.38 10.14
C ARG A 354 7.27 -28.91 11.52
N PRO A 355 8.15 -29.94 11.56
CA PRO A 355 8.79 -30.38 12.79
C PRO A 355 9.57 -29.25 13.45
N PHE A 356 9.65 -29.27 14.78
CA PHE A 356 10.45 -28.34 15.54
C PHE A 356 11.94 -28.44 15.20
N GLN A 357 12.61 -27.29 15.12
CA GLN A 357 14.03 -27.18 14.85
C GLN A 357 14.72 -26.62 16.09
N THR A 358 15.36 -27.50 16.86
CA THR A 358 16.16 -27.11 18.02
C THR A 358 17.32 -26.21 17.60
N LEU A 359 17.65 -25.20 18.41
CA LEU A 359 18.87 -24.42 18.23
C LEU A 359 20.09 -25.32 18.44
N ARG A 360 20.99 -25.41 17.44
CA ARG A 360 22.23 -26.16 17.61
C ARG A 360 23.17 -25.39 18.53
N THR A 361 23.73 -26.05 19.52
CA THR A 361 24.64 -25.47 20.54
C THR A 361 25.84 -24.72 19.97
N LYS A 362 26.29 -25.02 18.74
CA LYS A 362 27.40 -24.28 18.07
C LYS A 362 26.96 -23.02 17.29
N GLN A 363 25.65 -22.83 17.06
CA GLN A 363 25.14 -21.63 16.36
C GLN A 363 25.03 -20.40 17.26
N SER A 364 25.02 -20.55 18.59
CA SER A 364 25.05 -19.42 19.54
C SER A 364 26.35 -18.63 19.47
N GLU A 365 27.46 -19.24 19.03
CA GLU A 365 28.77 -18.61 18.91
C GLU A 365 29.07 -18.04 17.51
N GLN A 366 28.38 -18.52 16.45
CA GLN A 366 28.66 -18.19 15.04
C GLN A 366 27.66 -17.20 14.41
N GLY A 367 26.80 -16.61 15.23
CA GLY A 367 25.89 -15.54 14.87
C GLY A 367 24.51 -16.03 14.45
N MET A 368 23.62 -16.06 15.44
CA MET A 368 22.22 -16.49 15.36
C MET A 368 21.36 -15.48 14.62
N ASN A 369 20.55 -15.94 13.66
CA ASN A 369 19.59 -15.11 12.94
C ASN A 369 18.29 -14.97 13.74
N ILE A 370 18.05 -13.78 14.29
CA ILE A 370 16.82 -13.45 15.01
C ILE A 370 15.89 -12.64 14.11
N LEU A 371 14.67 -13.13 13.93
CA LEU A 371 13.59 -12.36 13.32
C LEU A 371 12.74 -11.70 14.41
N PHE A 372 12.78 -10.38 14.49
CA PHE A 372 11.94 -9.59 15.40
C PHE A 372 10.75 -8.98 14.65
N GLY A 373 9.54 -9.36 15.04
CA GLY A 373 8.30 -8.81 14.54
C GLY A 373 7.56 -8.00 15.61
N PRO A 374 7.74 -6.66 15.68
CA PRO A 374 7.05 -5.83 16.68
C PRO A 374 5.53 -5.89 16.56
N ILE A 375 4.83 -5.58 17.64
CA ILE A 375 3.38 -5.35 17.62
C ILE A 375 3.11 -4.14 16.73
N HIS A 376 2.39 -4.37 15.64
CA HIS A 376 2.28 -3.37 14.59
C HIS A 376 1.26 -2.25 14.92
N PRO A 377 1.48 -1.03 14.40
CA PRO A 377 0.53 0.06 14.54
C PRO A 377 -0.83 -0.23 13.88
N MET A 378 -1.89 0.28 14.49
CA MET A 378 -3.28 0.27 14.02
C MET A 378 -3.53 1.27 12.88
N LYS A 379 -4.74 1.24 12.30
CA LYS A 379 -5.21 2.16 11.24
C LYS A 379 -4.20 2.35 10.10
N GLY A 380 -3.73 1.25 9.52
CA GLY A 380 -2.81 1.27 8.38
C GLY A 380 -1.36 1.62 8.72
N GLY A 381 -0.94 1.39 9.96
CA GLY A 381 0.46 1.49 10.35
C GLY A 381 0.88 2.87 10.85
N SER A 382 -0.06 3.64 11.40
CA SER A 382 0.13 5.06 11.70
C SER A 382 0.11 5.42 13.19
N TRP A 383 -0.35 4.52 14.07
CA TRP A 383 -0.40 4.72 15.52
C TRP A 383 -0.41 3.38 16.25
N SER A 384 0.35 3.26 17.32
CA SER A 384 0.35 2.11 18.23
C SER A 384 -0.16 2.52 19.60
N TYR A 385 -0.64 1.55 20.38
CA TYR A 385 -0.90 1.77 21.79
C TYR A 385 0.43 2.08 22.51
N PRO A 386 0.47 3.04 23.45
CA PRO A 386 1.70 3.39 24.17
C PRO A 386 2.41 2.19 24.81
N GLU A 387 1.65 1.23 25.34
CA GLU A 387 2.15 0.00 25.94
C GLU A 387 2.76 -0.96 24.90
N ASP A 388 2.21 -1.02 23.67
CA ASP A 388 2.78 -1.79 22.56
C ASP A 388 4.07 -1.15 22.06
N GLU A 389 4.09 0.17 21.97
CA GLU A 389 5.29 0.93 21.65
C GLU A 389 6.38 0.68 22.71
N ALA A 390 6.02 0.73 23.99
CA ALA A 390 6.93 0.56 25.10
C ALA A 390 7.51 -0.85 25.16
N ILE A 391 6.70 -1.90 24.97
CA ILE A 391 7.22 -3.28 24.96
C ILE A 391 8.08 -3.52 23.71
N ASN A 392 7.67 -3.06 22.52
CA ASN A 392 8.48 -3.17 21.31
C ASN A 392 9.86 -2.53 21.51
N ARG A 393 9.88 -1.31 22.08
CA ARG A 393 11.11 -0.58 22.41
C ARG A 393 11.99 -1.38 23.36
N ARG A 394 11.47 -1.80 24.51
CA ARG A 394 12.25 -2.55 25.50
C ARG A 394 12.78 -3.87 24.95
N THR A 395 11.96 -4.62 24.21
CA THR A 395 12.39 -5.86 23.54
C THR A 395 13.52 -5.58 22.56
N PHE A 396 13.40 -4.51 21.76
CA PHE A 396 14.44 -4.14 20.80
C PHE A 396 15.76 -3.74 21.47
N GLU A 397 15.71 -2.94 22.55
CA GLU A 397 16.89 -2.58 23.35
C GLU A 397 17.61 -3.81 23.92
N ARG A 398 16.84 -4.82 24.34
CA ARG A 398 17.37 -6.08 24.87
C ARG A 398 17.98 -6.93 23.77
N LEU A 399 17.34 -6.99 22.60
CA LEU A 399 17.87 -7.67 21.42
C LEU A 399 19.23 -7.12 20.98
N LEU A 400 19.40 -5.80 20.99
CA LEU A 400 20.67 -5.16 20.64
C LEU A 400 21.84 -5.54 21.57
N LYS A 401 21.55 -6.12 22.74
CA LYS A 401 22.56 -6.59 23.72
C LYS A 401 22.91 -8.06 23.55
N VAL A 402 22.19 -8.81 22.71
CA VAL A 402 22.46 -10.24 22.46
C VAL A 402 23.71 -10.36 21.58
N ARG A 403 24.82 -10.85 22.15
CA ARG A 403 26.11 -10.93 21.46
C ARG A 403 26.03 -11.86 20.25
N GLY A 404 26.58 -11.41 19.12
CA GLY A 404 26.64 -12.17 17.88
C GLY A 404 25.32 -12.26 17.09
N ALA A 405 24.20 -11.79 17.62
CA ALA A 405 22.92 -11.90 16.93
C ALA A 405 22.87 -11.08 15.64
N LYS A 406 22.38 -11.70 14.57
CA LYS A 406 22.00 -11.04 13.31
C LYS A 406 20.50 -10.76 13.37
N ILE A 407 20.15 -9.51 13.62
CA ILE A 407 18.77 -9.12 13.86
C ILE A 407 18.14 -8.61 12.57
N THR A 408 16.99 -9.18 12.22
CA THR A 408 16.10 -8.66 11.18
C THR A 408 14.78 -8.20 11.80
N VAL A 409 14.43 -6.94 11.62
CA VAL A 409 13.16 -6.37 12.05
C VAL A 409 12.15 -6.42 10.90
N ARG A 410 11.10 -7.23 11.06
CA ARG A 410 9.99 -7.33 10.11
C ARG A 410 8.80 -6.52 10.61
N TYR A 411 8.58 -5.34 10.06
CA TYR A 411 7.60 -4.37 10.59
C TYR A 411 6.54 -3.95 9.58
N ILE A 412 5.39 -3.49 10.07
CA ILE A 412 4.30 -2.94 9.26
C ILE A 412 4.14 -1.46 9.62
N GLY A 413 3.94 -0.61 8.62
CA GLY A 413 3.77 0.83 8.84
C GLY A 413 5.08 1.56 9.08
N ASP A 414 5.03 2.67 9.80
CA ASP A 414 6.20 3.49 10.10
C ASP A 414 7.04 2.88 11.24
N LEU A 415 8.37 2.83 11.09
CA LEU A 415 9.26 2.20 12.07
C LEU A 415 9.16 2.90 13.45
N ALA A 416 9.11 4.23 13.46
CA ALA A 416 8.95 5.00 14.70
C ALA A 416 7.56 4.81 15.32
N ALA A 417 6.50 4.64 14.52
CA ALA A 417 5.18 4.27 15.03
C ALA A 417 5.14 2.87 15.67
N ASN A 418 6.11 2.00 15.39
CA ASN A 418 6.28 0.73 16.11
C ASN A 418 7.06 0.90 17.43
N GLY A 419 7.56 2.11 17.74
CA GLY A 419 8.43 2.38 18.88
C GLY A 419 9.90 2.08 18.63
N LEU A 420 10.29 1.90 17.37
CA LEU A 420 11.61 1.46 16.95
C LEU A 420 12.37 2.56 16.21
N TRP A 421 13.68 2.36 16.04
CA TRP A 421 14.59 3.24 15.31
C TRP A 421 15.60 2.40 14.54
N GLU A 422 16.28 3.01 13.57
CA GLU A 422 17.39 2.36 12.88
C GLU A 422 18.62 2.30 13.81
N ALA A 423 18.99 1.08 14.18
CA ALA A 423 20.21 0.73 14.90
C ALA A 423 21.25 0.08 13.96
N PRO A 424 22.55 0.36 14.14
CA PRO A 424 23.63 -0.28 13.37
C PRO A 424 23.62 -1.81 13.49
N GLY A 425 23.93 -2.51 12.40
CA GLY A 425 24.01 -3.97 12.37
C GLY A 425 22.66 -4.70 12.33
N VAL A 426 21.54 -3.96 12.27
CA VAL A 426 20.18 -4.52 12.17
C VAL A 426 19.64 -4.34 10.76
N SER A 427 19.00 -5.37 10.22
CA SER A 427 18.30 -5.32 8.94
C SER A 427 16.83 -4.98 9.14
N TYR A 428 16.23 -4.17 8.26
CA TYR A 428 14.83 -3.73 8.37
C TYR A 428 14.05 -4.11 7.12
N THR A 429 12.98 -4.86 7.31
CA THR A 429 12.08 -5.30 6.24
C THR A 429 10.67 -4.81 6.52
N GLN A 430 10.26 -3.76 5.80
CA GLN A 430 8.87 -3.29 5.86
C GLN A 430 7.98 -4.22 5.04
N VAL A 431 6.96 -4.80 5.67
CA VAL A 431 6.06 -5.77 5.04
C VAL A 431 4.60 -5.30 5.07
N LYS A 432 3.79 -5.97 4.27
CA LYS A 432 2.32 -5.93 4.39
C LYS A 432 1.87 -7.07 5.31
N PRO A 433 0.69 -6.96 5.95
CA PRO A 433 0.10 -8.04 6.73
C PRO A 433 -0.32 -9.20 5.82
N THR A 434 0.61 -10.12 5.54
CA THR A 434 0.48 -11.33 4.73
C THR A 434 0.86 -12.57 5.55
N ASN A 435 0.53 -13.76 5.04
CA ASN A 435 0.94 -15.03 5.64
C ASN A 435 2.29 -15.53 5.09
N ASP A 436 3.16 -14.63 4.63
CA ASP A 436 4.47 -15.00 4.08
C ASP A 436 5.39 -15.53 5.19
N THR A 437 5.98 -16.70 4.94
CA THR A 437 6.85 -17.42 5.87
C THR A 437 8.33 -17.42 5.45
N ALA A 438 8.72 -16.75 4.37
CA ALA A 438 10.10 -16.80 3.88
C ALA A 438 11.13 -16.36 4.94
N ASP A 439 10.89 -15.22 5.59
CA ASP A 439 11.76 -14.72 6.66
C ASP A 439 11.73 -15.62 7.92
N ILE A 440 10.59 -16.24 8.20
CA ILE A 440 10.42 -17.19 9.32
C ILE A 440 11.27 -18.43 9.06
N ASP A 441 11.25 -18.92 7.83
CA ASP A 441 11.98 -20.13 7.42
C ASP A 441 13.50 -19.89 7.39
N GLN A 442 13.96 -18.63 7.37
CA GLN A 442 15.39 -18.28 7.44
C GLN A 442 15.87 -17.98 8.87
N ALA A 443 14.95 -17.71 9.80
CA ALA A 443 15.28 -17.39 11.17
C ALA A 443 15.67 -18.64 11.97
N ASP A 444 16.64 -18.49 12.88
CA ASP A 444 16.91 -19.48 13.92
C ASP A 444 15.90 -19.33 15.07
N VAL A 445 15.55 -18.09 15.41
CA VAL A 445 14.57 -17.73 16.45
C VAL A 445 13.65 -16.62 15.96
N VAL A 446 12.36 -16.70 16.29
CA VAL A 446 11.39 -15.64 16.03
C VAL A 446 10.90 -15.03 17.34
N ILE A 447 10.97 -13.71 17.45
CA ILE A 447 10.40 -12.96 18.57
C ILE A 447 9.28 -12.08 18.03
N SER A 448 8.02 -12.36 18.39
CA SER A 448 6.88 -11.61 17.85
C SER A 448 5.60 -11.79 18.67
N ASN A 449 4.48 -11.21 18.22
CA ASN A 449 3.14 -11.47 18.74
C ASN A 449 2.16 -11.70 17.58
N GLY A 450 0.94 -12.15 17.88
CA GLY A 450 -0.16 -12.31 16.93
C GLY A 450 0.17 -13.32 15.83
N THR A 451 -0.30 -13.05 14.61
CA THR A 451 -0.20 -14.00 13.48
C THR A 451 1.22 -14.45 13.18
N LEU A 452 2.22 -13.55 13.28
CA LEU A 452 3.61 -13.89 12.95
C LEU A 452 4.20 -14.94 13.92
N ALA A 453 3.95 -14.79 15.22
CA ALA A 453 4.39 -15.76 16.21
C ALA A 453 3.74 -17.14 16.00
N TYR A 454 2.44 -17.18 15.73
CA TYR A 454 1.75 -18.45 15.48
C TYR A 454 2.20 -19.12 14.17
N LEU A 455 2.48 -18.34 13.12
CA LEU A 455 3.11 -18.87 11.90
C LEU A 455 4.46 -19.50 12.23
N ALA A 456 5.31 -18.83 13.02
CA ALA A 456 6.61 -19.37 13.42
C ALA A 456 6.51 -20.70 14.19
N ILE A 457 5.58 -20.79 15.14
CA ILE A 457 5.30 -22.02 15.89
C ILE A 457 4.83 -23.14 14.95
N ALA A 458 3.92 -22.84 14.01
CA ALA A 458 3.49 -23.80 13.00
C ALA A 458 4.65 -24.27 12.12
N ARG A 459 5.58 -23.37 11.76
CA ARG A 459 6.80 -23.67 10.98
C ARG A 459 7.90 -24.37 11.79
N GLY A 460 7.64 -24.70 13.06
CA GLY A 460 8.59 -25.42 13.91
C GLY A 460 9.80 -24.57 14.30
N ARG A 461 9.65 -23.24 14.32
CA ARG A 461 10.72 -22.34 14.75
C ARG A 461 10.63 -22.08 16.25
N PRO A 462 11.76 -22.09 16.97
CA PRO A 462 11.87 -21.48 18.29
C PRO A 462 11.22 -20.09 18.27
N THR A 463 10.23 -19.90 19.14
CA THR A 463 9.41 -18.69 19.16
C THR A 463 9.35 -18.16 20.58
N ILE A 464 9.45 -16.85 20.73
CA ILE A 464 9.25 -16.12 21.99
C ILE A 464 8.17 -15.07 21.72
N MET A 465 7.13 -15.05 22.56
CA MET A 465 6.07 -14.06 22.42
C MET A 465 6.36 -12.79 23.23
N LEU A 466 5.72 -11.69 22.85
CA LEU A 466 5.76 -10.47 23.65
C LEU A 466 4.36 -9.92 23.91
N ASN A 467 4.18 -9.35 25.11
CA ASN A 467 2.96 -8.67 25.54
C ASN A 467 1.69 -9.52 25.43
N GLN A 468 1.77 -10.80 25.78
CA GLN A 468 0.69 -11.77 25.54
C GLN A 468 -0.63 -11.40 26.25
N LEU A 469 -0.55 -10.70 27.39
CA LEU A 469 -1.70 -10.29 28.19
C LEU A 469 -2.34 -8.96 27.74
N SER A 470 -1.70 -8.23 26.80
CA SER A 470 -2.31 -7.04 26.19
C SER A 470 -3.30 -7.37 25.06
N GLY A 471 -3.25 -8.61 24.57
CA GLY A 471 -4.11 -9.14 23.52
C GLY A 471 -5.52 -9.30 24.06
N GLY A 472 -6.30 -8.23 24.01
CA GLY A 472 -7.63 -8.21 24.59
C GLY A 472 -8.26 -6.84 24.46
N ARG A 473 -7.97 -6.13 23.37
CA ARG A 473 -8.50 -4.78 23.17
C ARG A 473 -8.87 -4.50 21.72
N ASP A 474 -9.88 -3.66 21.54
CA ASP A 474 -10.28 -3.15 20.23
C ASP A 474 -10.73 -1.69 20.33
N LEU A 475 -10.83 -1.01 19.19
CA LEU A 475 -11.31 0.36 19.09
C LEU A 475 -12.80 0.39 18.77
N VAL A 476 -13.63 0.73 19.76
CA VAL A 476 -15.07 0.94 19.58
C VAL A 476 -15.35 2.44 19.65
N LYS A 477 -15.78 3.04 18.52
CA LYS A 477 -16.08 4.49 18.43
C LYS A 477 -14.92 5.37 18.96
N ASP A 478 -13.70 5.03 18.54
CA ASP A 478 -12.44 5.68 18.94
C ASP A 478 -12.09 5.57 20.45
N LYS A 479 -12.79 4.72 21.21
CA LYS A 479 -12.39 4.33 22.57
C LYS A 479 -11.73 2.96 22.56
N VAL A 480 -10.65 2.83 23.30
CA VAL A 480 -10.00 1.54 23.56
C VAL A 480 -10.85 0.79 24.57
N MET A 481 -11.42 -0.33 24.15
CA MET A 481 -12.17 -1.23 25.01
C MET A 481 -11.31 -2.44 25.31
N GLN A 482 -11.25 -2.86 26.57
CA GLN A 482 -10.64 -4.11 27.00
C GLN A 482 -11.69 -5.22 27.01
N VAL A 483 -11.25 -6.46 26.85
CA VAL A 483 -12.09 -7.66 26.96
C VAL A 483 -12.54 -7.87 28.40
N ALA A 484 -13.76 -8.38 28.56
CA ALA A 484 -14.44 -8.38 29.85
C ALA A 484 -14.01 -9.51 30.79
N ASN A 485 -13.50 -10.62 30.27
CA ASN A 485 -13.26 -11.86 31.02
C ASN A 485 -11.84 -12.42 30.82
N LEU A 486 -10.84 -11.54 30.65
CA LEU A 486 -9.45 -11.95 30.39
C LEU A 486 -8.91 -12.93 31.45
N ASP A 487 -9.28 -12.72 32.71
CA ASP A 487 -8.90 -13.55 33.86
C ASP A 487 -9.34 -15.02 33.73
N LYS A 488 -10.40 -15.31 32.96
CA LYS A 488 -10.91 -16.68 32.79
C LYS A 488 -10.05 -17.55 31.89
N TYR A 489 -9.22 -16.96 31.03
CA TYR A 489 -8.52 -17.70 29.96
C TYR A 489 -7.10 -17.22 29.65
N ALA A 490 -6.63 -16.14 30.28
CA ALA A 490 -5.29 -15.61 30.06
C ALA A 490 -4.18 -16.64 30.36
N ASP A 491 -4.30 -17.34 31.49
CA ASP A 491 -3.39 -18.40 31.90
C ASP A 491 -3.35 -19.55 30.89
N TYR A 492 -4.53 -19.96 30.40
CA TYR A 492 -4.73 -21.05 29.46
C TYR A 492 -4.18 -20.73 28.07
N MET A 493 -4.28 -19.48 27.64
CA MET A 493 -3.82 -19.03 26.33
C MET A 493 -2.34 -18.66 26.30
N ARG A 494 -1.74 -18.35 27.45
CA ARG A 494 -0.34 -17.89 27.52
C ARG A 494 0.62 -18.92 26.92
N TYR A 495 1.35 -18.50 25.90
CA TYR A 495 2.47 -19.22 25.33
C TYR A 495 3.63 -19.27 26.35
N PRO A 496 4.30 -20.42 26.53
CA PRO A 496 5.23 -20.60 27.64
C PRO A 496 6.43 -19.65 27.66
N PHE A 497 6.91 -19.18 26.51
CA PHE A 497 8.08 -18.29 26.41
C PHE A 497 7.65 -16.86 26.09
N ASP A 498 7.79 -15.97 27.07
CA ASP A 498 7.62 -14.52 26.91
C ASP A 498 8.95 -13.79 27.04
N VAL A 499 9.11 -12.69 26.31
CA VAL A 499 10.31 -11.84 26.43
C VAL A 499 10.51 -11.36 27.87
N GLU A 500 9.47 -11.18 28.66
CA GLU A 500 9.55 -10.70 30.04
C GLU A 500 9.83 -11.81 31.07
N ASP A 501 9.95 -13.08 30.69
CA ASP A 501 10.12 -14.21 31.64
C ASP A 501 11.46 -14.24 32.35
N ALA A 502 12.49 -13.61 31.77
CA ALA A 502 13.77 -13.39 32.43
C ALA A 502 14.33 -12.02 32.06
N ALA A 503 15.10 -11.41 32.98
CA ALA A 503 15.76 -10.14 32.69
C ALA A 503 16.76 -10.25 31.51
N ASP A 504 17.52 -11.35 31.47
CA ASP A 504 18.41 -11.69 30.37
C ASP A 504 17.65 -12.41 29.25
N LEU A 505 17.43 -11.72 28.14
CA LEU A 505 16.71 -12.27 26.98
C LEU A 505 17.43 -13.49 26.38
N SER A 506 18.76 -13.60 26.55
CA SER A 506 19.54 -14.71 26.03
C SER A 506 19.14 -16.04 26.66
N LYS A 507 18.76 -16.04 27.94
CA LYS A 507 18.26 -17.24 28.65
C LYS A 507 16.92 -17.70 28.10
N VAL A 508 15.99 -16.77 27.86
CA VAL A 508 14.69 -17.08 27.24
C VAL A 508 14.89 -17.66 25.83
N ILE A 509 15.87 -17.13 25.07
CA ILE A 509 16.22 -17.65 23.75
C ILE A 509 16.79 -19.07 23.84
N GLU A 510 17.69 -19.34 24.78
CA GLU A 510 18.24 -20.67 25.00
C GLU A 510 17.14 -21.68 25.34
N ASP A 511 16.27 -21.36 26.31
CA ASP A 511 15.18 -22.22 26.75
C ASP A 511 14.18 -22.52 25.63
N ALA A 512 13.75 -21.47 24.90
CA ALA A 512 12.85 -21.59 23.75
C ALA A 512 13.48 -22.35 22.57
N GLY A 513 14.82 -22.35 22.50
CA GLY A 513 15.58 -23.07 21.49
C GLY A 513 15.70 -24.57 21.72
N GLN A 514 15.55 -25.03 22.97
CA GLN A 514 15.68 -26.45 23.33
C GLN A 514 14.33 -27.17 23.45
N HIS A 515 13.24 -26.44 23.73
CA HIS A 515 11.95 -27.06 24.07
C HIS A 515 10.82 -26.56 23.16
N GLU A 516 10.13 -27.49 22.50
CA GLU A 516 8.87 -27.18 21.83
C GLU A 516 7.71 -27.21 22.84
N PRO A 517 6.88 -26.15 22.92
CA PRO A 517 5.63 -26.18 23.67
C PRO A 517 4.56 -27.08 23.03
N GLN A 518 4.78 -28.39 23.01
CA GLN A 518 3.95 -29.35 22.26
C GLN A 518 2.47 -29.28 22.63
N GLU A 519 2.16 -29.21 23.92
CA GLU A 519 0.77 -29.13 24.38
C GLU A 519 0.10 -27.82 23.94
N TRP A 520 0.80 -26.69 24.07
CA TRP A 520 0.28 -25.41 23.59
C TRP A 520 0.09 -25.43 22.07
N LYS A 521 1.05 -25.96 21.31
CA LYS A 521 0.96 -26.11 19.84
C LYS A 521 -0.25 -26.97 19.46
N ARG A 522 -0.48 -28.09 20.16
CA ARG A 522 -1.65 -28.94 19.96
C ARG A 522 -2.96 -28.19 20.21
N LEU A 523 -3.01 -27.36 21.26
CA LEU A 523 -4.21 -26.60 21.63
C LEU A 523 -4.48 -25.40 20.72
N PHE A 524 -3.46 -24.68 20.25
CA PHE A 524 -3.65 -23.38 19.57
C PHE A 524 -3.26 -23.34 18.10
N ILE A 525 -2.37 -24.23 17.64
CA ILE A 525 -2.13 -24.46 16.21
C ILE A 525 -3.02 -25.61 15.70
N GLY A 526 -3.12 -26.70 16.47
CA GLY A 526 -3.94 -27.86 16.12
C GLY A 526 -3.34 -28.70 14.99
N GLN A 527 -4.15 -29.61 14.45
CA GLN A 527 -3.74 -30.43 13.29
C GLN A 527 -3.75 -29.60 12.00
N GLN A 528 -2.96 -29.97 11.00
CA GLN A 528 -3.07 -29.39 9.67
C GLN A 528 -4.50 -29.58 9.11
N LEU A 529 -5.05 -28.54 8.48
CA LEU A 529 -6.34 -28.59 7.78
C LEU A 529 -6.37 -29.82 6.86
N GLN A 530 -7.40 -30.65 7.03
CA GLN A 530 -7.70 -31.80 6.19
C GLN A 530 -8.86 -31.44 5.27
N PRO A 531 -8.63 -31.16 3.97
CA PRO A 531 -9.65 -30.57 3.09
C PRO A 531 -10.94 -31.38 2.98
N ALA A 532 -10.84 -32.71 2.94
CA ALA A 532 -12.02 -33.59 2.93
C ALA A 532 -12.85 -33.46 4.22
N LYS A 533 -12.21 -33.43 5.40
CA LYS A 533 -12.91 -33.26 6.68
C LYS A 533 -13.57 -31.87 6.78
N PHE A 534 -12.86 -30.84 6.33
CA PHE A 534 -13.38 -29.48 6.31
C PHE A 534 -14.59 -29.33 5.38
N CYS A 535 -14.52 -29.85 4.15
CA CYS A 535 -15.63 -29.77 3.20
C CYS A 535 -16.82 -30.65 3.64
N SER A 536 -16.57 -31.82 4.22
CA SER A 536 -17.62 -32.67 4.81
C SER A 536 -18.34 -31.97 5.97
N LEU A 537 -17.58 -31.34 6.87
CA LEU A 537 -18.15 -30.52 7.94
C LEU A 537 -18.99 -29.36 7.38
N LEU A 538 -18.47 -28.64 6.37
CA LEU A 538 -19.18 -27.51 5.78
C LEU A 538 -20.49 -27.95 5.11
N GLY A 539 -20.47 -29.04 4.35
CA GLY A 539 -21.67 -29.62 3.74
C GLY A 539 -22.70 -30.06 4.77
N LYS A 540 -22.26 -30.70 5.87
CA LYS A 540 -23.14 -31.05 7.00
C LYS A 540 -23.81 -29.81 7.61
N LEU A 541 -23.04 -28.76 7.91
CA LEU A 541 -23.57 -27.53 8.51
C LEU A 541 -24.56 -26.80 7.56
N ILE A 542 -24.29 -26.84 6.25
CA ILE A 542 -25.21 -26.28 5.24
C ILE A 542 -26.52 -27.07 5.20
N ALA A 543 -26.44 -28.40 5.15
CA ALA A 543 -27.62 -29.27 5.13
C ALA A 543 -28.45 -29.16 6.41
N GLU A 544 -27.81 -29.05 7.59
CA GLU A 544 -28.49 -28.83 8.87
C GLU A 544 -29.27 -27.51 8.87
N GLN A 545 -28.67 -26.43 8.36
CA GLN A 545 -29.35 -25.12 8.27
C GLN A 545 -30.52 -25.15 7.29
N GLN A 546 -30.38 -25.84 6.15
CA GLN A 546 -31.45 -25.98 5.16
C GLN A 546 -32.58 -26.89 5.64
N GLY A 547 -32.27 -27.92 6.44
CA GLY A 547 -33.24 -28.85 7.04
C GLY A 547 -34.07 -28.23 8.17
N GLN A 548 -33.55 -27.21 8.86
CA GLN A 548 -34.26 -26.47 9.91
C GLN A 548 -35.28 -25.47 9.37
N SER A 549 -36.05 -25.85 8.33
CA SER A 549 -37.10 -25.10 7.61
C SER A 549 -38.26 -24.61 8.51
N THR A 550 -37.91 -23.81 9.50
CA THR A 550 -38.79 -22.85 10.15
C THR A 550 -38.56 -21.56 9.40
N LYS A 551 -39.65 -20.94 8.90
CA LYS A 551 -39.59 -19.61 8.28
C LYS A 551 -38.66 -18.73 9.12
N PRO A 552 -37.66 -18.03 8.54
CA PRO A 552 -36.74 -17.21 9.30
C PRO A 552 -37.56 -16.33 10.24
N GLN A 553 -37.35 -16.48 11.55
CA GLN A 553 -38.00 -15.59 12.50
C GLN A 553 -37.63 -14.16 12.08
N PRO A 554 -38.60 -13.24 12.00
CA PRO A 554 -38.30 -11.87 11.63
C PRO A 554 -37.23 -11.37 12.59
N VAL A 555 -36.06 -11.04 12.03
CA VAL A 555 -34.93 -10.47 12.79
C VAL A 555 -35.51 -9.36 13.66
N PRO A 556 -35.31 -9.39 15.00
CA PRO A 556 -35.79 -8.33 15.87
C PRO A 556 -35.28 -7.02 15.29
N VAL A 557 -36.22 -6.26 14.74
CA VAL A 557 -35.92 -5.06 13.97
C VAL A 557 -35.31 -4.08 14.95
N HIS A 558 -33.98 -4.01 15.02
CA HIS A 558 -33.28 -2.97 15.74
C HIS A 558 -33.64 -1.62 15.11
N LYS A 559 -34.72 -1.02 15.63
CA LYS A 559 -35.42 0.18 15.15
C LYS A 559 -35.90 0.03 13.70
N ALA A 560 -37.22 0.08 13.51
CA ALA A 560 -37.89 0.08 12.21
C ALA A 560 -37.07 0.83 11.16
N GLN A 561 -36.58 0.10 10.14
CA GLN A 561 -36.00 0.76 8.98
C GLN A 561 -37.09 1.68 8.40
N PRO A 562 -36.79 2.97 8.16
CA PRO A 562 -37.74 3.87 7.53
C PRO A 562 -38.16 3.28 6.18
N ALA A 563 -39.43 3.46 5.83
CA ALA A 563 -40.05 3.00 4.58
C ALA A 563 -39.08 3.06 3.40
N ARG A 564 -39.07 2.00 2.55
CA ARG A 564 -38.21 1.87 1.34
C ARG A 564 -37.97 3.23 0.70
N ARG A 565 -36.78 3.81 0.93
CA ARG A 565 -36.39 5.06 0.28
C ARG A 565 -36.41 4.83 -1.22
N ILE A 566 -37.10 5.70 -1.94
CA ILE A 566 -37.10 5.73 -3.40
C ILE A 566 -35.65 5.95 -3.85
N GLU A 567 -35.06 4.99 -4.57
CA GLU A 567 -33.70 5.12 -5.12
C GLU A 567 -33.76 6.13 -6.27
N LYS A 568 -33.19 7.33 -6.09
CA LYS A 568 -33.13 8.38 -7.13
C LYS A 568 -32.12 8.07 -8.23
N GLY A 569 -31.14 7.21 -7.95
CA GLY A 569 -30.14 6.77 -8.91
C GLY A 569 -28.77 6.53 -8.28
N ILE A 570 -27.79 6.23 -9.12
CA ILE A 570 -26.39 6.03 -8.71
C ILE A 570 -25.49 7.14 -9.22
N TYR A 571 -24.44 7.46 -8.46
CA TYR A 571 -23.45 8.47 -8.84
C TYR A 571 -22.02 7.99 -8.57
N TYR A 572 -21.07 8.55 -9.31
CA TYR A 572 -19.63 8.30 -9.12
C TYR A 572 -19.02 9.41 -8.28
N LEU A 573 -18.08 9.06 -7.40
CA LEU A 573 -17.37 10.02 -6.57
C LEU A 573 -15.86 9.81 -6.64
N HIS A 574 -15.15 10.84 -7.06
CA HIS A 574 -13.71 10.94 -6.88
C HIS A 574 -13.42 11.48 -5.49
N ARG A 575 -13.03 10.59 -4.57
CA ARG A 575 -12.80 10.91 -3.16
C ARG A 575 -11.45 11.60 -2.94
N HIS A 576 -11.39 12.54 -2.00
CA HIS A 576 -10.14 13.17 -1.61
C HIS A 576 -10.15 13.61 -0.14
N GLN A 577 -9.33 12.93 0.67
CA GLN A 577 -9.02 13.30 2.06
C GLN A 577 -10.25 13.45 2.99
N GLY A 578 -11.40 12.84 2.66
CA GLY A 578 -12.60 12.84 3.50
C GLY A 578 -13.46 14.11 3.40
N LYS A 579 -13.06 15.08 2.56
CA LYS A 579 -13.78 16.34 2.33
C LYS A 579 -15.15 16.09 1.69
N GLU A 580 -15.31 14.95 1.03
CA GLU A 580 -16.54 14.52 0.39
C GLU A 580 -17.67 14.13 1.38
N ALA A 581 -17.39 13.99 2.68
CA ALA A 581 -18.29 13.35 3.63
C ALA A 581 -19.68 14.01 3.73
N ALA A 582 -19.73 15.34 3.82
CA ALA A 582 -20.98 16.09 3.90
C ALA A 582 -21.85 15.89 2.65
N TYR A 583 -21.23 15.84 1.48
CA TYR A 583 -21.89 15.65 0.18
C TYR A 583 -22.45 14.24 0.02
N ILE A 584 -21.68 13.21 0.42
CA ILE A 584 -22.16 11.82 0.44
C ILE A 584 -23.40 11.71 1.33
N HIS A 585 -23.36 12.32 2.51
CA HIS A 585 -24.47 12.28 3.46
C HIS A 585 -25.72 12.97 2.90
N ALA A 586 -25.57 14.16 2.30
CA ALA A 586 -26.65 14.89 1.65
C ALA A 586 -27.31 14.07 0.53
N LEU A 587 -26.50 13.50 -0.36
CA LEU A 587 -26.97 12.67 -1.48
C LEU A 587 -27.63 11.36 -1.00
N GLY A 588 -27.05 10.70 0.00
CA GLY A 588 -27.60 9.48 0.58
C GLY A 588 -28.94 9.71 1.28
N LYS A 589 -29.15 10.88 1.90
CA LYS A 589 -30.43 11.27 2.52
C LYS A 589 -31.59 11.33 1.52
N VAL A 590 -31.33 11.76 0.29
CA VAL A 590 -32.35 11.91 -0.75
C VAL A 590 -32.44 10.71 -1.70
N GLY A 591 -31.71 9.62 -1.44
CA GLY A 591 -31.84 8.36 -2.17
C GLY A 591 -30.84 8.14 -3.32
N TYR A 592 -29.78 8.94 -3.43
CA TYR A 592 -28.67 8.63 -4.33
C TYR A 592 -27.72 7.61 -3.70
N ARG A 593 -27.25 6.65 -4.50
CA ARG A 593 -26.30 5.62 -4.08
C ARG A 593 -24.94 5.80 -4.73
N LEU A 594 -23.91 5.86 -3.91
CA LEU A 594 -22.54 5.93 -4.37
C LEU A 594 -22.09 4.61 -5.01
N VAL A 595 -21.47 4.67 -6.17
CA VAL A 595 -20.75 3.53 -6.79
C VAL A 595 -19.31 3.90 -7.11
N GLN A 596 -18.42 2.90 -7.08
CA GLN A 596 -17.00 3.06 -7.41
C GLN A 596 -16.66 2.68 -8.85
N THR A 597 -17.61 2.07 -9.56
CA THR A 597 -17.45 1.64 -10.94
C THR A 597 -18.14 2.62 -11.87
N VAL A 598 -17.43 3.02 -12.92
CA VAL A 598 -18.02 3.82 -13.99
C VAL A 598 -18.96 2.95 -14.79
N SER A 599 -20.22 3.36 -14.92
CA SER A 599 -21.25 2.65 -15.68
C SER A 599 -22.15 3.64 -16.42
N ALA A 600 -22.82 3.19 -17.47
CA ALA A 600 -23.81 3.99 -18.18
C ALA A 600 -25.06 4.33 -17.34
N ARG A 601 -25.24 3.69 -16.17
CA ARG A 601 -26.36 3.96 -15.25
C ARG A 601 -26.11 5.13 -14.30
N LEU A 602 -24.92 5.73 -14.35
CA LEU A 602 -24.60 6.90 -13.54
C LEU A 602 -25.53 8.06 -13.90
N ARG A 603 -25.99 8.81 -12.89
CA ARG A 603 -26.71 10.07 -13.10
C ARG A 603 -25.74 11.23 -13.23
N PHE A 604 -24.64 11.20 -12.48
CA PHE A 604 -23.59 12.20 -12.49
C PHE A 604 -22.30 11.67 -11.85
N ALA A 605 -21.23 12.46 -11.99
CA ALA A 605 -19.98 12.29 -11.27
C ALA A 605 -19.65 13.55 -10.44
N LEU A 606 -19.06 13.34 -9.27
CA LEU A 606 -18.68 14.40 -8.33
C LEU A 606 -17.18 14.25 -7.96
N GLY A 607 -16.41 15.32 -7.97
CA GLY A 607 -14.97 15.33 -7.64
C GLY A 607 -14.54 16.63 -6.97
N ASP A 608 -13.38 16.67 -6.32
CA ASP A 608 -12.87 17.87 -5.65
C ASP A 608 -11.99 18.74 -6.57
N LEU A 609 -11.31 18.09 -7.51
CA LEU A 609 -10.41 18.72 -8.47
C LEU A 609 -10.58 18.05 -9.82
N ASP A 610 -10.75 18.87 -10.86
CA ASP A 610 -10.73 18.45 -12.26
C ASP A 610 -9.36 18.68 -12.94
N GLY A 611 -8.54 19.55 -12.34
CA GLY A 611 -7.30 20.04 -12.93
C GLY A 611 -6.18 19.01 -13.11
N SER A 612 -5.39 19.27 -14.15
CA SER A 612 -4.24 18.53 -14.66
C SER A 612 -2.90 19.08 -14.17
N ARG A 613 -1.82 18.28 -14.23
CA ARG A 613 -0.46 18.85 -14.25
C ARG A 613 -0.11 19.22 -15.70
N PHE A 614 0.65 20.29 -15.90
CA PHE A 614 1.35 20.53 -17.15
C PHE A 614 2.43 19.45 -17.32
N GLY A 615 2.21 18.51 -18.23
CA GLY A 615 3.25 17.57 -18.66
C GLY A 615 3.74 18.00 -20.03
N ASN A 616 5.00 18.39 -20.17
CA ASN A 616 5.61 18.82 -21.45
C ASN A 616 4.84 19.94 -22.20
N GLY A 617 4.13 20.81 -21.48
CA GLY A 617 3.29 21.86 -22.08
C GLY A 617 1.88 21.42 -22.46
N GLU A 618 1.54 20.14 -22.33
CA GLU A 618 0.19 19.62 -22.56
C GLU A 618 -0.62 19.56 -21.26
N VAL A 619 -1.93 19.80 -21.40
CA VAL A 619 -2.92 19.76 -20.31
C VAL A 619 -3.40 18.31 -20.13
N ILE A 620 -2.94 17.63 -19.08
CA ILE A 620 -3.28 16.21 -18.82
C ILE A 620 -4.33 16.06 -17.72
N TYR A 621 -5.60 16.05 -18.09
CA TYR A 621 -6.71 15.93 -17.13
C TYR A 621 -6.77 14.57 -16.43
N ARG A 622 -7.44 14.53 -15.28
CA ARG A 622 -7.62 13.27 -14.53
C ARG A 622 -8.37 12.24 -15.38
N GLU A 623 -7.87 11.01 -15.42
CA GLU A 623 -8.36 9.95 -16.31
C GLU A 623 -9.88 9.70 -16.24
N TRP A 624 -10.53 9.98 -15.11
CA TRP A 624 -11.97 9.78 -14.96
C TRP A 624 -12.81 10.82 -15.72
N LEU A 625 -12.29 12.03 -15.97
CA LEU A 625 -13.04 13.12 -16.61
C LEU A 625 -13.32 12.84 -18.10
N PRO A 626 -12.32 12.52 -18.96
CA PRO A 626 -12.59 12.16 -20.34
C PRO A 626 -13.52 10.95 -20.44
N ARG A 627 -13.42 10.03 -19.47
CA ARG A 627 -14.28 8.85 -19.42
C ARG A 627 -15.73 9.23 -19.16
N MET A 628 -16.02 10.10 -18.18
CA MET A 628 -17.39 10.56 -17.91
C MET A 628 -17.97 11.33 -19.09
N TYR A 629 -17.18 12.22 -19.68
CA TYR A 629 -17.59 12.97 -20.87
C TYR A 629 -17.95 12.04 -22.03
N LYS A 630 -17.11 11.04 -22.31
CA LYS A 630 -17.33 10.06 -23.38
C LYS A 630 -18.65 9.28 -23.24
N ILE A 631 -19.13 9.07 -22.02
CA ILE A 631 -20.40 8.37 -21.76
C ILE A 631 -21.57 9.31 -21.42
N GLY A 632 -21.41 10.61 -21.66
CA GLY A 632 -22.48 11.60 -21.47
C GLY A 632 -22.86 11.84 -20.00
N ILE A 633 -21.97 11.56 -19.05
CA ILE A 633 -22.24 11.74 -17.62
C ILE A 633 -21.85 13.16 -17.18
N PRO A 634 -22.77 13.96 -16.61
CA PRO A 634 -22.45 15.30 -16.14
C PRO A 634 -21.49 15.25 -14.94
N VAL A 635 -20.56 16.20 -14.93
CA VAL A 635 -19.46 16.28 -13.95
C VAL A 635 -19.62 17.54 -13.10
N PHE A 636 -19.52 17.37 -11.78
CA PHE A 636 -19.61 18.45 -10.80
C PHE A 636 -18.35 18.49 -9.93
N MET A 637 -17.97 19.69 -9.50
CA MET A 637 -16.86 19.89 -8.57
C MET A 637 -17.37 20.33 -7.19
N TYR A 638 -16.86 19.72 -6.12
CA TYR A 638 -17.00 20.23 -4.75
C TYR A 638 -15.69 20.90 -4.28
N PRO A 639 -15.72 21.77 -3.25
CA PRO A 639 -14.55 22.46 -2.75
C PRO A 639 -13.39 21.52 -2.38
N HIS A 640 -12.23 21.70 -3.00
CA HIS A 640 -11.01 20.97 -2.66
C HIS A 640 -10.38 21.42 -1.35
N ALA A 641 -10.51 22.69 -0.99
CA ALA A 641 -9.92 23.28 0.20
C ALA A 641 -10.93 24.21 0.87
N ALA A 642 -10.61 24.65 2.09
CA ALA A 642 -11.41 25.64 2.79
C ALA A 642 -11.36 27.05 2.14
N ARG A 643 -10.42 27.28 1.22
CA ARG A 643 -10.21 28.54 0.50
C ARG A 643 -10.75 28.48 -0.93
N PRO A 644 -10.88 29.62 -1.63
CA PRO A 644 -11.26 29.64 -3.05
C PRO A 644 -10.29 28.83 -3.91
N MET A 645 -10.80 28.31 -5.03
CA MET A 645 -10.08 27.41 -5.95
C MET A 645 -9.09 28.17 -6.86
N VAL A 646 -8.22 28.99 -6.27
CA VAL A 646 -7.21 29.77 -7.02
C VAL A 646 -6.16 28.88 -7.68
N GLN A 647 -6.19 27.56 -7.48
CA GLN A 647 -5.41 26.65 -8.31
C GLN A 647 -5.82 26.70 -9.79
N TRP A 648 -6.98 27.26 -10.14
CA TRP A 648 -7.36 27.50 -11.53
C TRP A 648 -6.90 28.85 -12.08
N ASP A 649 -6.20 29.64 -11.28
CA ASP A 649 -5.54 30.87 -11.71
C ASP A 649 -4.12 30.54 -12.21
N GLY A 650 -4.01 30.11 -13.47
CA GLY A 650 -2.73 29.79 -14.15
C GLY A 650 -2.03 28.50 -13.71
N LEU A 651 -2.34 27.95 -12.51
CA LEU A 651 -1.67 26.75 -11.98
C LEU A 651 -2.21 25.44 -12.57
N LEU A 652 -3.52 25.35 -12.76
CA LEU A 652 -4.25 24.21 -13.32
C LEU A 652 -5.25 24.74 -14.35
N VAL A 653 -5.46 23.97 -15.42
CA VAL A 653 -6.52 24.28 -16.38
C VAL A 653 -7.80 23.58 -15.91
N PRO A 654 -8.90 24.31 -15.67
CA PRO A 654 -10.17 23.69 -15.30
C PRO A 654 -10.73 22.88 -16.47
N TRP A 655 -11.44 21.79 -16.18
CA TRP A 655 -11.99 20.93 -17.23
C TRP A 655 -13.20 21.62 -17.89
N PRO A 656 -13.17 21.87 -19.21
CA PRO A 656 -14.18 22.71 -19.87
C PRO A 656 -15.58 22.10 -19.88
N HIS A 657 -15.71 20.80 -19.62
CA HIS A 657 -17.02 20.11 -19.54
C HIS A 657 -17.54 19.92 -18.12
N THR A 658 -16.95 20.59 -17.12
CA THR A 658 -17.52 20.66 -15.77
C THR A 658 -18.83 21.45 -15.82
N ARG A 659 -19.92 20.85 -15.33
CA ARG A 659 -21.27 21.42 -15.40
C ARG A 659 -21.47 22.56 -14.41
N CYS A 660 -20.92 22.39 -13.20
CA CYS A 660 -20.99 23.35 -12.11
C CYS A 660 -19.91 23.06 -11.07
N THR A 661 -19.35 24.13 -10.50
CA THR A 661 -18.42 24.09 -9.37
C THR A 661 -19.10 24.63 -8.12
N PHE A 662 -19.28 23.79 -7.12
CA PHE A 662 -19.78 24.22 -5.83
C PHE A 662 -18.69 24.91 -5.02
N VAL A 663 -19.02 26.04 -4.40
CA VAL A 663 -18.12 26.85 -3.58
C VAL A 663 -18.71 27.09 -2.19
N ILE A 664 -17.84 27.35 -1.22
CA ILE A 664 -18.21 27.46 0.20
C ILE A 664 -19.04 28.72 0.46
N ALA A 665 -18.52 29.89 0.09
CA ALA A 665 -19.09 31.19 0.42
C ALA A 665 -19.07 32.15 -0.79
N PRO A 666 -19.83 33.26 -0.77
CA PRO A 666 -19.86 34.22 -1.89
C PRO A 666 -18.49 34.80 -2.24
N GLY A 667 -17.61 35.02 -1.25
CA GLY A 667 -16.25 35.47 -1.47
C GLY A 667 -15.43 34.52 -2.34
N HIS A 668 -15.71 33.21 -2.30
CA HIS A 668 -15.05 32.26 -3.18
C HIS A 668 -15.46 32.45 -4.64
N ALA A 669 -16.75 32.64 -4.90
CA ALA A 669 -17.24 32.89 -6.25
C ALA A 669 -16.68 34.21 -6.81
N GLU A 670 -16.60 35.25 -5.98
CA GLU A 670 -16.07 36.55 -6.40
C GLU A 670 -14.56 36.50 -6.71
N VAL A 671 -13.74 35.85 -5.87
CA VAL A 671 -12.31 35.64 -6.18
C VAL A 671 -12.14 34.90 -7.51
N MET A 672 -12.93 33.83 -7.71
CA MET A 672 -12.87 33.06 -8.95
C MET A 672 -13.28 33.88 -10.18
N LYS A 673 -14.26 34.75 -10.02
CA LYS A 673 -14.69 35.68 -11.08
C LYS A 673 -13.60 36.69 -11.42
N ARG A 674 -12.86 37.21 -10.43
CA ARG A 674 -11.81 38.22 -10.63
C ARG A 674 -10.69 37.71 -11.56
N PHE A 675 -10.16 36.50 -11.34
CA PHE A 675 -9.16 35.91 -12.25
C PHE A 675 -9.77 35.28 -13.53
N GLY A 676 -11.04 35.54 -13.83
CA GLY A 676 -11.67 35.11 -15.08
C GLY A 676 -12.10 33.64 -15.15
N TYR A 677 -12.43 32.98 -14.03
CA TYR A 677 -12.98 31.62 -14.05
C TYR A 677 -14.33 31.55 -14.77
N GLN A 678 -14.40 30.76 -15.85
CA GLN A 678 -15.55 30.75 -16.76
C GLN A 678 -16.64 29.73 -16.42
N ILE A 679 -16.33 28.72 -15.60
CA ILE A 679 -17.31 27.68 -15.25
C ILE A 679 -18.24 28.22 -14.16
N ARG A 680 -19.52 27.89 -14.27
CA ARG A 680 -20.54 28.32 -13.32
C ARG A 680 -20.20 27.88 -11.88
N THR A 681 -20.38 28.78 -10.93
CA THR A 681 -20.21 28.53 -9.50
C THR A 681 -21.54 28.60 -8.73
N GLU A 682 -21.69 27.78 -7.68
CA GLU A 682 -22.87 27.77 -6.81
C GLU A 682 -22.44 27.72 -5.33
N VAL A 683 -22.94 28.67 -4.53
CA VAL A 683 -22.62 28.77 -3.09
C VAL A 683 -23.46 27.80 -2.27
N ILE A 684 -22.82 26.91 -1.52
CA ILE A 684 -23.46 25.80 -0.79
C ILE A 684 -23.21 25.79 0.73
N GLY A 685 -22.38 26.69 1.23
CA GLY A 685 -22.05 26.81 2.65
C GLY A 685 -20.87 25.94 3.09
N TRP A 686 -20.47 26.15 4.34
CA TRP A 686 -19.31 25.57 4.99
C TRP A 686 -19.48 24.10 5.39
N SER A 687 -18.74 23.21 4.73
CA SER A 687 -18.88 21.75 4.90
C SER A 687 -17.74 21.08 5.68
N MET A 688 -16.74 21.85 6.14
CA MET A 688 -15.47 21.27 6.64
C MET A 688 -15.51 20.95 8.14
N CYS A 689 -16.23 21.74 8.94
CA CYS A 689 -16.44 21.52 10.38
C CYS A 689 -17.72 22.24 10.84
N GLY A 690 -18.13 22.06 12.10
CA GLY A 690 -19.24 22.85 12.66
C GLY A 690 -18.82 24.31 12.86
N LEU A 691 -19.71 25.25 12.53
CA LEU A 691 -19.51 26.67 12.82
C LEU A 691 -19.70 26.96 14.31
N ARG A 692 -18.93 27.91 14.84
CA ARG A 692 -19.09 28.48 16.18
C ARG A 692 -18.94 29.99 16.10
N ASP A 693 -19.63 30.68 17.01
CA ASP A 693 -19.51 32.12 17.16
C ASP A 693 -18.12 32.50 17.67
N PHE A 694 -17.65 33.66 17.24
CA PHE A 694 -16.38 34.21 17.70
C PHE A 694 -16.37 34.35 19.23
N GLN A 695 -15.28 33.93 19.86
CA GLN A 695 -15.08 34.03 21.31
C GLN A 695 -13.90 34.96 21.59
N PRO A 696 -14.13 36.18 22.12
CA PRO A 696 -13.04 37.06 22.50
C PRO A 696 -12.25 36.45 23.66
N VAL A 697 -10.95 36.75 23.72
CA VAL A 697 -10.04 36.23 24.75
C VAL A 697 -9.50 37.40 25.57
N GLN A 698 -9.81 37.41 26.87
CA GLN A 698 -9.33 38.43 27.80
C GLN A 698 -7.90 38.15 28.28
N GLU A 699 -7.57 36.88 28.52
CA GLU A 699 -6.25 36.45 29.00
C GLU A 699 -5.80 35.26 28.16
N MET A 700 -4.69 35.41 27.44
CA MET A 700 -4.21 34.36 26.54
C MET A 700 -3.21 33.43 27.23
N LYS A 701 -3.53 32.14 27.26
CA LYS A 701 -2.72 31.11 27.93
C LYS A 701 -2.14 30.09 26.96
N ASN A 702 -2.87 29.81 25.87
CA ASN A 702 -2.57 28.72 24.96
C ASN A 702 -2.55 29.20 23.51
N VAL A 703 -1.35 29.24 22.93
CA VAL A 703 -1.13 29.57 21.53
C VAL A 703 -0.91 28.28 20.74
N LEU A 704 -1.67 28.11 19.66
CA LEU A 704 -1.52 26.99 18.73
C LEU A 704 -0.95 27.47 17.40
N PHE A 705 0.22 26.94 17.02
CA PHE A 705 0.87 27.21 15.76
C PHE A 705 0.79 26.00 14.81
N GLY A 706 0.15 26.20 13.65
CA GLY A 706 0.10 25.23 12.56
C GLY A 706 0.95 25.69 11.38
N PRO A 707 2.23 25.26 11.27
CA PRO A 707 3.10 25.65 10.16
C PRO A 707 2.57 25.15 8.80
N ILE A 708 2.95 25.83 7.72
CA ILE A 708 2.75 25.36 6.34
C ILE A 708 3.48 24.02 6.21
N HIS A 709 2.76 22.99 5.79
CA HIS A 709 3.29 21.64 5.77
C HIS A 709 3.89 21.27 4.40
N PRO A 710 4.91 20.39 4.37
CA PRO A 710 5.47 19.89 3.12
C PRO A 710 4.45 19.09 2.29
N ALA A 711 4.69 19.04 0.98
CA ALA A 711 4.02 18.11 0.05
C ALA A 711 4.33 16.65 0.43
N PRO A 712 3.56 15.64 -0.04
CA PRO A 712 3.73 14.24 0.36
C PRO A 712 5.13 13.64 0.15
N ASN A 713 5.92 14.20 -0.76
CA ASN A 713 7.31 13.82 -0.99
C ASN A 713 8.31 14.46 -0.01
N GLY A 714 7.85 15.31 0.91
CA GLY A 714 8.66 16.00 1.90
C GLY A 714 9.19 17.37 1.48
N TRP A 715 8.89 17.82 0.27
CA TRP A 715 9.34 19.11 -0.23
C TRP A 715 8.41 20.25 0.22
N LEU A 716 8.98 21.39 0.55
CA LEU A 716 8.29 22.64 0.87
C LEU A 716 9.06 23.77 0.19
N ALA A 717 8.37 24.80 -0.32
CA ALA A 717 9.02 25.92 -0.98
C ALA A 717 9.86 26.74 0.01
N ASP A 718 10.96 27.33 -0.46
CA ASP A 718 11.85 28.10 0.41
C ASP A 718 11.14 29.32 1.04
N CYS A 719 10.21 29.95 0.32
CA CYS A 719 9.38 31.02 0.85
C CYS A 719 8.47 30.55 2.01
N ASP A 720 7.86 29.36 1.90
CA ASP A 720 7.04 28.78 2.97
C ASP A 720 7.88 28.40 4.20
N ILE A 721 9.09 27.88 3.96
CA ILE A 721 10.07 27.59 5.03
C ILE A 721 10.44 28.88 5.77
N ASP A 722 10.68 29.97 5.05
CA ASP A 722 10.97 31.28 5.62
C ASP A 722 9.78 31.84 6.42
N ILE A 723 8.56 31.80 5.86
CA ILE A 723 7.32 32.21 6.54
C ILE A 723 7.16 31.45 7.86
N ASN A 724 7.31 30.12 7.83
CA ASN A 724 7.24 29.29 9.04
C ASN A 724 8.27 29.72 10.08
N ARG A 725 9.53 29.95 9.68
CA ARG A 725 10.61 30.35 10.59
C ARG A 725 10.36 31.71 11.22
N ARG A 726 9.98 32.71 10.44
CA ARG A 726 9.71 34.07 10.93
C ARG A 726 8.50 34.10 11.85
N ALA A 727 7.41 33.42 11.49
CA ALA A 727 6.22 33.32 12.34
C ALA A 727 6.54 32.62 13.66
N PHE A 728 7.25 31.49 13.60
CA PHE A 728 7.66 30.76 14.79
C PHE A 728 8.56 31.59 15.72
N ALA A 729 9.53 32.33 15.16
CA ALA A 729 10.42 33.20 15.93
C ALA A 729 9.64 34.31 16.66
N ARG A 730 8.69 34.97 15.98
CA ARG A 730 7.82 35.98 16.60
C ARG A 730 6.96 35.40 17.72
N LEU A 731 6.38 34.22 17.51
CA LEU A 731 5.58 33.53 18.53
C LEU A 731 6.41 33.11 19.74
N MET A 732 7.63 32.61 19.52
CA MET A 732 8.55 32.28 20.62
C MET A 732 8.91 33.51 21.45
N GLN A 733 9.12 34.66 20.81
CA GLN A 733 9.36 35.91 21.54
C GLN A 733 8.11 36.32 22.34
N TYR A 734 6.96 36.38 21.68
CA TYR A 734 5.70 36.76 22.32
C TYR A 734 5.34 35.85 23.51
N CYS A 735 5.46 34.53 23.37
CA CYS A 735 5.19 33.58 24.46
C CYS A 735 6.16 33.74 25.64
N ARG A 736 7.41 34.12 25.40
CA ARG A 736 8.37 34.42 26.47
C ARG A 736 8.02 35.69 27.24
N GLU A 737 7.55 36.72 26.54
CA GLU A 737 7.20 38.03 27.12
C GLU A 737 5.85 37.98 27.85
N SER A 738 4.86 37.28 27.29
CA SER A 738 3.51 37.16 27.85
C SER A 738 3.34 36.04 28.87
N GLY A 739 4.22 35.04 28.88
CA GLY A 739 4.06 33.81 29.66
C GLY A 739 3.09 32.80 29.06
N ALA A 740 2.53 33.05 27.86
CA ALA A 740 1.65 32.11 27.18
C ALA A 740 2.39 30.83 26.74
N SER A 741 1.72 29.69 26.78
CA SER A 741 2.26 28.42 26.31
C SER A 741 2.13 28.27 24.79
N LEU A 742 3.17 27.72 24.15
CA LEU A 742 3.19 27.47 22.70
C LEU A 742 3.06 25.97 22.39
N THR A 743 2.09 25.62 21.56
CA THR A 743 1.95 24.30 20.95
C THR A 743 2.10 24.37 19.45
N VAL A 744 3.01 23.56 18.88
CA VAL A 744 3.23 23.42 17.43
C VAL A 744 2.56 22.14 16.94
N ARG A 745 1.60 22.27 16.02
CA ARG A 745 0.88 21.16 15.40
C ARG A 745 1.31 20.99 13.95
N HIS A 746 2.17 20.02 13.68
CA HIS A 746 2.83 19.86 12.38
C HIS A 746 2.44 18.56 11.66
N ILE A 747 2.48 18.56 10.33
CA ILE A 747 2.31 17.37 9.49
C ILE A 747 3.67 17.03 8.87
N GLN A 748 4.04 15.74 8.88
CA GLN A 748 5.40 15.24 8.55
C GLN A 748 6.48 15.61 9.60
N PRO A 749 7.74 15.15 9.46
CA PRO A 749 8.83 15.60 10.33
C PRO A 749 8.94 17.13 10.37
N LEU A 750 9.20 17.66 11.57
CA LEU A 750 9.15 19.10 11.87
C LEU A 750 10.19 19.88 11.04
N GLU A 751 11.35 19.26 10.83
CA GLU A 751 12.51 19.81 10.13
C GLU A 751 12.19 20.14 8.67
N ARG A 752 11.30 19.37 8.05
CA ARG A 752 10.84 19.62 6.68
C ARG A 752 9.97 20.87 6.55
N SER A 753 9.38 21.32 7.66
CA SER A 753 8.65 22.60 7.71
C SER A 753 9.59 23.78 8.00
N GLY A 754 10.90 23.55 8.06
CA GLY A 754 11.90 24.59 8.36
C GLY A 754 12.14 24.84 9.85
N LEU A 755 11.54 24.03 10.73
CA LEU A 755 11.52 24.25 12.18
C LEU A 755 12.35 23.21 12.93
N THR A 756 12.86 23.58 14.09
CA THR A 756 13.55 22.69 15.03
C THR A 756 12.84 22.71 16.37
N LYS A 757 13.00 21.64 17.16
CA LYS A 757 12.43 21.58 18.51
C LYS A 757 13.10 22.62 19.41
N GLN A 758 12.30 23.35 20.17
CA GLN A 758 12.73 24.36 21.13
C GLN A 758 12.28 23.97 22.55
N PRO A 759 13.08 24.28 23.59
CA PRO A 759 12.67 24.10 24.98
C PRO A 759 11.40 24.90 25.30
N GLY A 760 10.52 24.32 26.13
CA GLY A 760 9.26 24.97 26.55
C GLY A 760 8.13 24.93 25.51
N VAL A 761 8.36 24.36 24.33
CA VAL A 761 7.33 24.23 23.28
C VAL A 761 6.79 22.80 23.23
N LYS A 762 5.46 22.66 23.18
CA LYS A 762 4.80 21.37 22.97
C LYS A 762 4.69 21.08 21.48
N TYR A 763 5.05 19.88 21.04
CA TYR A 763 4.95 19.47 19.63
C TYR A 763 3.93 18.33 19.46
N ILE A 764 3.02 18.49 18.50
CA ILE A 764 1.99 17.51 18.16
C ILE A 764 2.13 17.17 16.68
N ARG A 765 2.45 15.91 16.37
CA ARG A 765 2.44 15.40 15.00
C ARG A 765 1.00 15.07 14.58
N ALA A 766 0.42 15.90 13.73
CA ALA A 766 -0.96 15.79 13.28
C ALA A 766 -1.12 14.97 12.00
N ARG A 767 -2.39 14.67 11.68
CA ARG A 767 -2.82 14.05 10.42
C ARG A 767 -3.76 15.01 9.68
N PRO A 768 -3.80 14.96 8.34
CA PRO A 768 -4.77 15.71 7.54
C PRO A 768 -6.15 15.02 7.60
N ASN A 769 -6.75 14.93 8.79
CA ASN A 769 -8.02 14.24 9.04
C ASN A 769 -9.18 15.20 9.40
N GLY A 770 -8.97 16.51 9.30
CA GLY A 770 -9.97 17.52 9.65
C GLY A 770 -10.22 17.69 11.15
N SER A 771 -9.39 17.11 12.03
CA SER A 771 -9.52 17.30 13.49
C SER A 771 -9.39 18.78 13.87
N THR A 772 -10.31 19.24 14.70
CA THR A 772 -10.38 20.59 15.28
C THR A 772 -10.11 20.60 16.79
N ALA A 773 -9.74 19.47 17.39
CA ALA A 773 -9.59 19.35 18.85
C ALA A 773 -8.55 20.33 19.42
N GLU A 774 -7.37 20.43 18.78
CA GLU A 774 -6.35 21.37 19.24
C GLU A 774 -6.76 22.82 19.00
N ILE A 775 -7.45 23.11 17.88
CA ILE A 775 -8.00 24.45 17.58
C ILE A 775 -8.97 24.86 18.69
N ASP A 776 -9.90 23.96 19.05
CA ASP A 776 -10.92 24.22 20.06
C ASP A 776 -10.33 24.46 21.45
N ALA A 777 -9.19 23.84 21.76
CA ALA A 777 -8.47 23.99 23.03
C ALA A 777 -7.54 25.23 23.09
N ALA A 778 -7.27 25.87 21.96
CA ALA A 778 -6.41 27.04 21.90
C ALA A 778 -7.17 28.33 22.21
N ASP A 779 -6.47 29.32 22.74
CA ASP A 779 -6.98 30.69 22.92
C ASP A 779 -6.73 31.51 21.65
N LEU A 780 -5.57 31.30 21.02
CA LEU A 780 -5.19 31.90 19.73
C LEU A 780 -4.62 30.84 18.79
N VAL A 781 -5.02 30.91 17.52
CA VAL A 781 -4.48 30.04 16.48
C VAL A 781 -3.70 30.87 15.46
N ILE A 782 -2.49 30.41 15.15
CA ILE A 782 -1.69 30.93 14.05
C ILE A 782 -1.53 29.82 13.04
N GLY A 783 -1.85 30.11 11.78
CA GLY A 783 -1.69 29.14 10.71
C GLY A 783 -1.84 29.76 9.35
N HIS A 784 -1.95 28.91 8.34
CA HIS A 784 -2.12 29.35 6.96
C HIS A 784 -3.16 28.48 6.26
N GLN A 785 -3.87 29.07 5.29
CA GLN A 785 -4.87 28.42 4.45
C GLN A 785 -5.88 27.57 5.28
N THR A 786 -6.04 26.29 4.95
CA THR A 786 -7.08 25.43 5.51
C THR A 786 -7.08 25.38 7.03
N PHE A 787 -5.90 25.41 7.67
CA PHE A 787 -5.82 25.35 9.13
C PHE A 787 -6.35 26.65 9.79
N ALA A 788 -6.01 27.80 9.23
CA ALA A 788 -6.50 29.09 9.71
C ALA A 788 -8.00 29.28 9.44
N TYR A 789 -8.47 28.90 8.25
CA TYR A 789 -9.90 28.95 7.92
C TYR A 789 -10.74 28.06 8.86
N LEU A 790 -10.23 26.87 9.23
CA LEU A 790 -10.87 26.03 10.25
C LEU A 790 -10.95 26.77 11.59
N ALA A 791 -9.88 27.44 12.04
CA ALA A 791 -9.89 28.19 13.30
C ALA A 791 -10.92 29.33 13.31
N ILE A 792 -11.02 30.09 12.21
CA ILE A 792 -12.00 31.16 12.03
C ILE A 792 -13.43 30.59 12.04
N ALA A 793 -13.67 29.47 11.36
CA ALA A 793 -14.96 28.78 11.40
C ALA A 793 -15.32 28.27 12.81
N ARG A 794 -14.32 27.93 13.63
CA ARG A 794 -14.48 27.53 15.04
C ARG A 794 -14.55 28.71 16.00
N GLY A 795 -14.61 29.95 15.49
CA GLY A 795 -14.79 31.15 16.29
C GLY A 795 -13.57 31.49 17.15
N LYS A 796 -12.38 31.03 16.76
CA LYS A 796 -11.15 31.32 17.51
C LYS A 796 -10.48 32.60 17.01
N PRO A 797 -9.93 33.44 17.90
CA PRO A 797 -8.91 34.40 17.54
C PRO A 797 -7.87 33.74 16.64
N THR A 798 -7.66 34.33 15.46
CA THR A 798 -6.81 33.74 14.43
C THR A 798 -5.93 34.82 13.82
N LEU A 799 -4.65 34.51 13.67
CA LEU A 799 -3.71 35.24 12.81
C LEU A 799 -3.29 34.33 11.66
N MET A 800 -3.30 34.86 10.44
CA MET A 800 -2.67 34.18 9.31
C MET A 800 -1.19 34.58 9.22
N MET A 801 -0.46 33.98 8.28
CA MET A 801 0.95 34.28 8.07
C MET A 801 1.30 34.24 6.59
N GLY A 802 2.06 35.25 6.13
CA GLY A 802 2.54 35.33 4.76
C GLY A 802 1.42 35.59 3.76
N GLU A 803 0.40 36.34 4.15
CA GLU A 803 -0.76 36.65 3.28
C GLU A 803 -0.35 37.51 2.07
N ASP A 804 0.79 38.19 2.13
CA ASP A 804 1.38 38.93 1.01
C ASP A 804 2.07 38.04 -0.03
N THR A 805 2.29 36.76 0.28
CA THR A 805 2.93 35.82 -0.63
C THR A 805 1.89 35.25 -1.59
N PRO A 806 2.07 35.40 -2.93
CA PRO A 806 1.12 34.88 -3.88
C PRO A 806 0.93 33.38 -3.69
N PRO A 807 -0.30 32.87 -3.78
CA PRO A 807 -0.52 31.45 -3.69
C PRO A 807 0.23 30.68 -4.79
N HIS A 808 0.65 29.47 -4.45
CA HIS A 808 1.48 28.67 -5.34
C HIS A 808 1.22 27.18 -5.19
N SER A 809 1.72 26.40 -6.15
CA SER A 809 1.66 24.94 -6.15
C SER A 809 2.93 24.36 -6.77
N GLY A 810 3.44 23.28 -6.18
CA GLY A 810 4.65 22.60 -6.61
C GLY A 810 4.94 21.38 -5.75
N GLN A 811 5.79 20.49 -6.25
CA GLN A 811 6.36 19.37 -5.48
C GLN A 811 7.89 19.38 -5.50
N ALA A 812 8.49 20.30 -6.23
CA ALA A 812 9.92 20.53 -6.30
C ALA A 812 10.15 21.97 -6.77
N ALA A 813 11.37 22.50 -6.56
CA ALA A 813 11.73 23.82 -7.06
C ALA A 813 11.51 23.96 -8.57
N SER A 814 11.78 22.89 -9.34
CA SER A 814 11.64 22.88 -10.80
C SER A 814 10.20 22.97 -11.32
N ASN A 815 9.19 22.79 -10.46
CA ASN A 815 7.79 22.89 -10.85
C ASN A 815 6.95 23.77 -9.92
N LEU A 816 7.59 24.58 -9.08
CA LEU A 816 6.93 25.60 -8.30
C LEU A 816 6.39 26.67 -9.25
N ARG A 817 5.09 26.94 -9.14
CA ARG A 817 4.40 27.98 -9.90
C ARG A 817 3.52 28.80 -8.98
N PHE A 818 3.43 30.09 -9.24
CA PHE A 818 2.56 31.03 -8.56
C PHE A 818 1.31 31.27 -9.42
N VAL A 819 0.23 31.69 -8.77
CA VAL A 819 -0.98 32.13 -9.46
C VAL A 819 -0.69 33.34 -10.36
N GLU A 820 -1.42 33.46 -11.47
CA GLU A 820 -1.10 34.43 -12.53
C GLU A 820 -1.66 35.83 -12.23
N HIS A 821 -2.85 35.92 -11.63
CA HIS A 821 -3.59 37.18 -11.46
C HIS A 821 -3.67 37.64 -10.00
N TRP A 822 -2.64 37.38 -9.19
CA TRP A 822 -2.67 37.65 -7.74
C TRP A 822 -3.12 39.07 -7.40
N ASP A 823 -2.57 40.07 -8.09
CA ASP A 823 -2.83 41.50 -7.82
C ASP A 823 -4.29 41.90 -8.03
N GLU A 824 -5.09 41.12 -8.77
CA GLU A 824 -6.49 41.41 -9.06
C GLU A 824 -7.44 41.07 -7.91
N TYR A 825 -7.02 40.20 -6.98
CA TYR A 825 -7.85 39.72 -5.88
C TYR A 825 -7.12 39.59 -4.54
N ALA A 826 -5.85 39.95 -4.46
CA ALA A 826 -5.06 39.92 -3.22
C ALA A 826 -5.77 40.71 -2.10
N ASP A 827 -6.15 41.95 -2.39
CA ASP A 827 -6.84 42.86 -1.46
C ASP A 827 -8.13 42.25 -0.88
N TYR A 828 -8.82 41.45 -1.69
CA TYR A 828 -10.10 40.84 -1.34
C TYR A 828 -9.93 39.50 -0.63
N LEU A 829 -8.93 38.70 -0.99
CA LEU A 829 -8.70 37.37 -0.42
C LEU A 829 -7.92 37.42 0.90
N MET A 830 -6.96 38.33 1.02
CA MET A 830 -6.04 38.38 2.17
C MET A 830 -6.80 38.55 3.48
N TYR A 831 -6.44 37.72 4.46
CA TYR A 831 -6.96 37.87 5.81
C TYR A 831 -6.34 39.12 6.46
N PRO A 832 -7.14 39.97 7.13
CA PRO A 832 -6.67 41.30 7.57
C PRO A 832 -5.63 41.26 8.70
N LEU A 833 -5.47 40.13 9.41
CA LEU A 833 -4.53 40.01 10.54
C LEU A 833 -3.44 38.99 10.23
N ASP A 834 -2.21 39.48 10.00
CA ASP A 834 -1.04 38.67 9.67
C ASP A 834 0.05 38.84 10.74
N ILE A 835 0.50 37.74 11.35
CA ILE A 835 1.54 37.73 12.39
C ILE A 835 2.89 38.34 11.94
N LEU A 836 3.14 38.38 10.63
CA LEU A 836 4.36 38.94 10.04
C LEU A 836 4.27 40.43 9.77
N LYS A 837 3.10 41.06 9.96
CA LYS A 837 2.87 42.50 9.76
C LYS A 837 2.69 43.22 11.09
N GLY A 838 3.32 44.39 11.23
CA GLY A 838 3.25 45.19 12.45
C GLY A 838 3.96 44.57 13.67
N ASN A 839 3.67 45.14 14.84
CA ASN A 839 4.12 44.64 16.14
C ASN A 839 3.30 43.41 16.55
N THR A 840 3.97 42.34 16.99
CA THR A 840 3.33 41.07 17.35
C THR A 840 2.27 41.21 18.45
N SER A 841 2.53 42.01 19.49
CA SER A 841 1.59 42.16 20.61
C SER A 841 0.32 42.87 20.17
N ASP A 842 0.45 43.92 19.35
CA ASP A 842 -0.69 44.71 18.86
C ASP A 842 -1.61 43.85 17.97
N VAL A 843 -1.05 43.07 17.04
CA VAL A 843 -1.87 42.21 16.15
C VAL A 843 -2.53 41.07 16.91
N VAL A 844 -1.85 40.54 17.93
CA VAL A 844 -2.43 39.52 18.83
C VAL A 844 -3.60 40.11 19.62
N GLU A 845 -3.44 41.31 20.18
CA GLU A 845 -4.48 42.00 20.92
C GLU A 845 -5.70 42.27 20.03
N GLN A 846 -5.47 42.78 18.81
CA GLN A 846 -6.54 42.99 17.80
C GLN A 846 -7.29 41.69 17.47
N ALA A 847 -6.58 40.57 17.30
CA ALA A 847 -7.20 39.27 17.04
C ALA A 847 -8.05 38.76 18.22
N CYS A 848 -7.63 39.04 19.47
CA CYS A 848 -8.30 38.57 20.68
C CYS A 848 -9.52 39.41 21.07
N GLN A 849 -9.43 40.73 20.90
CA GLN A 849 -10.49 41.65 21.28
C GLN A 849 -11.62 41.70 20.24
N GLY A 850 -11.28 41.51 18.96
CA GLY A 850 -12.20 41.77 17.88
C GLY A 850 -12.61 43.25 17.89
N SER A 851 -11.67 44.15 17.60
CA SER A 851 -11.92 45.61 17.57
C SER A 851 -13.02 45.96 16.59
N ALA A 852 -14.20 46.26 17.12
CA ALA A 852 -15.38 46.69 16.40
C ALA A 852 -15.19 48.09 15.79
N ASP A 853 -15.66 48.26 14.56
CA ASP A 853 -16.06 49.57 14.04
C ASP A 853 -17.25 50.15 14.81
N GLN A 854 -17.77 51.31 14.39
CA GLN A 854 -18.94 51.96 15.02
C GLN A 854 -20.20 51.08 15.01
N ASP A 855 -20.24 50.03 14.17
CA ASP A 855 -21.33 49.07 14.01
C ASP A 855 -21.07 47.73 14.71
N GLY A 856 -19.99 47.60 15.49
CA GLY A 856 -19.70 46.37 16.24
C GLY A 856 -18.93 45.30 15.46
N ARG A 857 -18.53 45.55 14.21
CA ARG A 857 -17.94 44.54 13.30
C ARG A 857 -16.46 44.80 13.03
N THR A 858 -15.69 43.72 12.92
CA THR A 858 -14.26 43.81 12.60
C THR A 858 -14.01 43.43 11.15
N ALA A 859 -12.90 43.90 10.56
CA ALA A 859 -12.46 43.43 9.25
C ALA A 859 -12.34 41.89 9.18
N ALA A 860 -11.95 41.24 10.28
CA ALA A 860 -11.87 39.78 10.37
C ALA A 860 -13.26 39.12 10.37
N MET A 861 -14.27 39.75 10.99
CA MET A 861 -15.66 39.29 10.94
C MET A 861 -16.27 39.45 9.56
N GLU A 862 -16.03 40.58 8.89
CA GLU A 862 -16.45 40.77 7.50
C GLU A 862 -15.80 39.73 6.58
N TRP A 863 -14.51 39.48 6.76
CA TRP A 863 -13.79 38.45 6.02
C TRP A 863 -14.39 37.06 6.28
N ARG A 864 -14.74 36.75 7.55
CA ARG A 864 -15.41 35.49 7.92
C ARG A 864 -16.76 35.36 7.23
N ASP A 865 -17.57 36.41 7.18
CA ASP A 865 -18.86 36.41 6.48
C ASP A 865 -18.67 36.15 4.97
N LYS A 866 -17.62 36.73 4.37
CA LYS A 866 -17.28 36.57 2.94
C LYS A 866 -16.76 35.17 2.58
N PHE A 867 -15.88 34.58 3.41
CA PHE A 867 -15.12 33.37 3.05
C PHE A 867 -15.47 32.11 3.83
N ILE A 868 -16.06 32.22 5.03
CA ILE A 868 -16.64 31.07 5.75
C ILE A 868 -18.13 30.98 5.44
N GLY A 869 -18.84 32.10 5.53
CA GLY A 869 -20.27 32.20 5.24
C GLY A 869 -21.15 31.32 6.14
N GLU A 870 -22.27 30.88 5.59
CA GLU A 870 -23.25 30.04 6.29
C GLU A 870 -22.80 28.57 6.40
N ALA A 871 -23.41 27.82 7.31
CA ALA A 871 -23.18 26.38 7.40
C ALA A 871 -23.64 25.67 6.11
N PHE A 872 -23.01 24.54 5.78
CA PHE A 872 -23.39 23.74 4.61
C PHE A 872 -24.88 23.37 4.63
N ASP A 873 -25.59 23.77 3.58
CA ASP A 873 -27.00 23.44 3.39
C ASP A 873 -27.13 22.22 2.46
N PRO A 874 -27.41 21.03 3.00
CA PRO A 874 -27.53 19.81 2.20
C PRO A 874 -28.71 19.86 1.23
N THR A 875 -29.79 20.58 1.57
CA THR A 875 -30.98 20.68 0.73
C THR A 875 -30.71 21.60 -0.45
N LYS A 876 -30.09 22.76 -0.22
CA LYS A 876 -29.66 23.67 -1.28
C LYS A 876 -28.67 23.01 -2.23
N PHE A 877 -27.66 22.32 -1.69
CA PHE A 877 -26.69 21.57 -2.50
C PHE A 877 -27.36 20.54 -3.42
N VAL A 878 -28.22 19.67 -2.86
CA VAL A 878 -28.92 18.65 -3.65
C VAL A 878 -29.85 19.30 -4.68
N THR A 879 -30.64 20.30 -4.28
CA THR A 879 -31.58 20.99 -5.18
C THR A 879 -30.85 21.62 -6.36
N LYS A 880 -29.73 22.31 -6.09
CA LYS A 880 -28.90 22.89 -7.14
C LYS A 880 -28.32 21.82 -8.05
N LEU A 881 -27.71 20.78 -7.48
CA LEU A 881 -27.17 19.67 -8.27
C LEU A 881 -28.24 19.05 -9.19
N GLU A 882 -29.43 18.76 -8.66
CA GLU A 882 -30.53 18.16 -9.41
C GLU A 882 -31.06 19.06 -10.52
N SER A 883 -31.04 20.40 -10.34
CA SER A 883 -31.41 21.34 -11.40
C SER A 883 -30.49 21.32 -12.62
N TYR A 884 -29.32 20.67 -12.52
CA TYR A 884 -28.36 20.50 -13.61
C TYR A 884 -28.41 19.12 -14.28
N LEU A 885 -29.15 18.16 -13.72
CA LEU A 885 -29.36 16.81 -14.26
C LEU A 885 -30.56 16.78 -15.20
#